data_AF-A0A521Q204-F1
#
_entry.id   AF-A0A521Q204-F1
#
_cell.length_a   1.000
_cell.length_b   1.000
_cell.length_c   1.000
_cell.angle_alpha   90.00
_cell.angle_beta   90.00
_cell.angle_gamma   90.00
#
_symmetry.space_group_name_H-M   'P 1'
#
loop_
_entity.id
_entity.type
_entity.pdbx_description
1 polymer ?
#
loop_
_entity_poly.entity_id
_entity_poly.type
_entity_poly.pdbx_seq_one_letter_code
_entity_poly.pdbx_strand_id
1 'polypeptide(L)'
;MTTSVKLAKLTLSPINVRKRPDDLLEIPQMAADIEARGVLQNLLVTPLKKPRGTFEVFDGGRRLRGLRMLVERGVIDPETYDVPVKVLVGDEATLSETSTAANFHQLKMTPAEECRAFQYFIGLKGDIDGVAKRFGLTRRFVEGRLRLATLAEPIFEALSEGSITLDVAKAYASTENQEKQLLVWSSYGSSYSNADTIRRVIANETMNSTDPVAILVGEDRYAEAGGKVDRDLFSDSGDKWVNPEIAQRLAADIMEAEAKRVGEELGLGWIRPIASNFTHSAAAGLYRVILPAPELTEEQETRLEEISARQQAISEEMADDSIGEDACKALDQEYDALTDEDYAIRNVAPTLPDELRPQVGAFLKLTPKGAMVLDTEYYSEEPVRVGGTEDEAKEGEDSVTIGRPTGGGREGAAPVPRPEAVAPGGKPLSARLYDELAMQRRDVLAATLLSHPALALDYALFVMIDDRMSSSAAYGSTIRARSPQDPVSGELPSTRARAYLAEAHDGLDAVWTEHSSEVERFEAFRALDDDGKAAWLAYIVAMSLEAPSYRADQCPLQNRLATIMGVDVASWWRPTSENFFDRVSKGSILTLLAEVGGAALTARHATMKKTEISQSCAKLFAGEAIVEPEVRDTALAWVPNAMRFRDQVDVDDLDLEEGAGEQPDDAETVDAVEASETGLEPHADEQGALAA
;
A
#
# COMPACT_ATOMS: atom_id res chain seq x y z
N MET A 1 55.57 15.30 13.62
CA MET A 1 56.29 14.12 14.13
C MET A 1 55.46 13.46 15.21
N THR A 2 55.41 12.14 15.24
CA THR A 2 54.83 11.36 16.35
C THR A 2 55.84 11.33 17.48
N THR A 3 55.42 11.67 18.70
CA THR A 3 56.26 11.69 19.90
C THR A 3 55.42 11.30 21.11
N SER A 4 56.03 11.03 22.25
CA SER A 4 55.31 10.72 23.48
C SER A 4 55.43 11.86 24.48
N VAL A 5 54.32 12.21 25.12
CA VAL A 5 54.23 13.30 26.11
C VAL A 5 53.58 12.77 27.38
N LYS A 6 54.10 13.17 28.55
CA LYS A 6 53.50 12.82 29.84
C LYS A 6 52.07 13.34 29.94
N LEU A 7 51.16 12.51 30.43
CA LEU A 7 49.74 12.87 30.56
C LEU A 7 49.52 14.15 31.37
N ALA A 8 50.30 14.39 32.42
CA ALA A 8 50.27 15.61 33.22
C ALA A 8 50.51 16.91 32.42
N LYS A 9 51.17 16.81 31.25
CA LYS A 9 51.48 17.95 30.37
C LYS A 9 50.42 18.18 29.29
N LEU A 10 49.33 17.41 29.29
CA LEU A 10 48.26 17.48 28.30
C LEU A 10 47.00 18.14 28.87
N THR A 11 46.53 19.16 28.17
CA THR A 11 45.28 19.87 28.50
C THR A 11 44.32 19.81 27.31
N LEU A 12 43.01 19.84 27.55
CA LEU A 12 42.02 19.83 26.47
C LEU A 12 41.93 21.23 25.86
N SER A 13 42.07 21.33 24.53
CA SER A 13 41.98 22.62 23.83
C SER A 13 40.52 23.03 23.56
N PRO A 14 40.18 24.33 23.65
CA PRO A 14 38.87 24.83 23.23
C PRO A 14 38.60 24.66 21.72
N ILE A 15 39.65 24.43 20.93
CA ILE A 15 39.62 24.19 19.47
C ILE A 15 38.98 22.83 19.13
N ASN A 16 38.89 21.91 20.09
CA ASN A 16 38.28 20.60 19.83
C ASN A 16 36.82 20.73 19.39
N VAL A 17 36.50 20.17 18.21
CA VAL A 17 35.20 20.33 17.57
C VAL A 17 34.08 19.50 18.23
N ARG A 18 34.41 18.45 19.00
CA ARG A 18 33.41 17.65 19.74
C ARG A 18 33.17 18.26 21.13
N LYS A 19 32.08 19.03 21.25
CA LYS A 19 31.67 19.75 22.48
C LYS A 19 30.51 19.09 23.26
N ARG A 20 30.12 17.86 22.92
CA ARG A 20 29.02 17.16 23.62
C ARG A 20 29.34 16.92 25.10
N PRO A 21 28.33 16.88 25.99
CA PRO A 21 28.50 16.52 27.40
C PRO A 21 29.16 15.14 27.56
N ASP A 22 29.94 14.98 28.62
CA ASP A 22 30.75 13.78 28.90
C ASP A 22 29.94 12.49 28.95
N ASP A 23 28.72 12.54 29.48
CA ASP A 23 27.81 11.40 29.60
C ASP A 23 27.41 10.82 28.23
N LEU A 24 27.48 11.61 27.16
CA LEU A 24 27.14 11.21 25.79
C LEU A 24 28.38 10.83 24.95
N LEU A 25 29.58 10.83 25.55
CA LEU A 25 30.84 10.54 24.86
C LEU A 25 31.37 9.12 25.11
N GLU A 26 30.62 8.30 25.85
CA GLU A 26 30.96 6.91 26.18
C GLU A 26 32.39 6.79 26.76
N ILE A 27 32.78 7.75 27.60
CA ILE A 27 34.12 7.80 28.21
C ILE A 27 34.49 6.51 28.96
N PRO A 28 33.57 5.83 29.69
CA PRO A 28 33.89 4.55 30.32
C PRO A 28 34.32 3.45 29.35
N GLN A 29 33.72 3.38 28.15
CA GLN A 29 34.09 2.41 27.11
C GLN A 29 35.49 2.71 26.57
N MET A 30 35.77 3.99 26.32
CA MET A 30 37.09 4.47 25.89
C MET A 30 38.17 4.17 26.95
N ALA A 31 37.87 4.37 28.24
CA ALA A 31 38.81 4.07 29.32
C ALA A 31 39.12 2.57 29.40
N ALA A 32 38.10 1.71 29.26
CA ALA A 32 38.28 0.25 29.27
C ALA A 32 39.11 -0.26 28.08
N ASP A 33 38.91 0.31 26.88
CA ASP A 33 39.71 -0.01 25.70
C ASP A 33 41.18 0.41 25.89
N ILE A 34 41.43 1.61 26.41
CA ILE A 34 42.77 2.11 26.72
C ILE A 34 43.45 1.28 27.80
N GLU A 35 42.74 0.85 28.85
CA GLU A 35 43.26 -0.04 29.88
C GLU A 35 43.68 -1.39 29.28
N ALA A 36 42.91 -1.92 28.34
CA ALA A 36 43.15 -3.22 27.73
C ALA A 36 44.26 -3.22 26.67
N ARG A 37 44.40 -2.14 25.89
CA ARG A 37 45.23 -2.10 24.65
C ARG A 37 46.18 -0.91 24.57
N GLY A 38 46.09 0.04 25.48
CA GLY A 38 46.77 1.33 25.39
C GLY A 38 46.13 2.25 24.34
N VAL A 39 46.75 3.42 24.12
CA VAL A 39 46.24 4.41 23.16
C VAL A 39 46.65 4.01 21.73
N LEU A 40 45.71 3.44 20.97
CA LEU A 40 45.96 2.95 19.60
C LEU A 40 46.09 4.08 18.56
N GLN A 41 45.35 5.17 18.74
CA GLN A 41 45.40 6.33 17.84
C GLN A 41 46.00 7.53 18.58
N ASN A 42 47.02 8.16 17.99
CA ASN A 42 47.71 9.31 18.57
C ASN A 42 46.77 10.51 18.78
N LEU A 43 46.94 11.24 19.88
CA LEU A 43 46.24 12.52 20.09
C LEU A 43 46.91 13.61 19.25
N LEU A 44 46.14 14.53 18.68
CA LEU A 44 46.71 15.68 17.97
C LEU A 44 46.81 16.86 18.93
N VAL A 45 48.02 17.43 19.00
CA VAL A 45 48.34 18.46 20.00
C VAL A 45 49.05 19.66 19.40
N THR A 46 48.83 20.83 19.97
CA THR A 46 49.54 22.07 19.66
C THR A 46 50.29 22.56 20.91
N PRO A 47 51.53 23.07 20.81
CA PRO A 47 52.29 23.53 21.97
C PRO A 47 51.71 24.82 22.56
N LEU A 48 51.56 24.89 23.89
CA LEU A 48 51.14 26.13 24.56
C LEU A 48 52.33 27.08 24.74
N LYS A 49 52.06 28.37 24.58
CA LYS A 49 53.04 29.43 24.88
C LYS A 49 53.33 29.53 26.39
N LYS A 50 52.35 29.26 27.26
CA LYS A 50 52.47 29.23 28.72
C LYS A 50 51.46 28.23 29.33
N PRO A 51 51.87 27.38 30.30
CA PRO A 51 53.22 27.12 30.77
C PRO A 51 54.08 26.37 29.73
N ARG A 52 55.38 26.71 29.64
CA ARG A 52 56.28 26.14 28.63
C ARG A 52 56.41 24.62 28.79
N GLY A 53 56.34 23.90 27.68
CA GLY A 53 56.44 22.44 27.66
C GLY A 53 55.13 21.69 27.91
N THR A 54 53.99 22.40 27.93
CA THR A 54 52.65 21.80 27.91
C THR A 54 52.05 21.85 26.52
N PHE A 55 51.12 20.93 26.26
CA PHE A 55 50.45 20.80 24.97
C PHE A 55 48.93 20.75 25.14
N GLU A 56 48.25 21.29 24.15
CA GLU A 56 46.80 21.40 24.07
C GLU A 56 46.28 20.39 23.06
N VAL A 57 45.42 19.48 23.50
CA VAL A 57 44.80 18.42 22.71
C VAL A 57 43.60 19.01 21.97
N PHE A 58 43.76 19.28 20.69
CA PHE A 58 42.69 19.78 19.83
C PHE A 58 41.96 18.66 19.06
N ASP A 59 42.53 17.45 19.00
CA ASP A 59 41.83 16.23 18.57
C ASP A 59 42.24 15.02 19.45
N GLY A 60 41.26 14.19 19.81
CA GLY A 60 41.41 13.10 20.78
C GLY A 60 40.83 13.37 22.16
N GLY A 61 39.87 14.30 22.29
CA GLY A 61 39.24 14.63 23.56
C GLY A 61 38.65 13.44 24.33
N ARG A 62 37.99 12.48 23.64
CA ARG A 62 37.49 11.23 24.27
C ARG A 62 38.61 10.40 24.89
N ARG A 63 39.74 10.26 24.18
CA ARG A 63 40.92 9.50 24.62
C ARG A 63 41.58 10.17 25.82
N LEU A 64 41.75 11.50 25.79
CA LEU A 64 42.29 12.26 26.92
C LEU A 64 41.41 12.11 28.19
N ARG A 65 40.09 12.18 28.04
CA ARG A 65 39.15 11.98 29.15
C ARG A 65 39.18 10.54 29.68
N GLY A 66 39.28 9.54 28.79
CA GLY A 66 39.45 8.14 29.19
C GLY A 66 40.72 7.91 30.01
N LEU A 67 41.85 8.50 29.58
CA LEU A 67 43.10 8.48 30.35
C LEU A 67 42.95 9.13 31.74
N ARG A 68 42.28 10.29 31.82
CA ARG A 68 42.00 10.94 33.11
C ARG A 68 41.13 10.07 34.02
N MET A 69 40.14 9.38 33.47
CA MET A 69 39.32 8.43 34.23
C MET A 69 40.17 7.25 34.75
N LEU A 70 41.16 6.77 34.00
CA LEU A 70 42.09 5.74 34.49
C LEU A 70 43.01 6.25 35.62
N VAL A 71 43.41 7.53 35.57
CA VAL A 71 44.12 8.18 36.68
C VAL A 71 43.24 8.27 37.93
N GLU A 72 41.98 8.71 37.77
CA GLU A 72 41.02 8.77 38.88
C GLU A 72 40.77 7.40 39.52
N ARG A 73 40.77 6.34 38.71
CA ARG A 73 40.69 4.93 39.17
C ARG A 73 41.99 4.40 39.77
N GLY A 74 43.09 5.16 39.73
CA GLY A 74 44.41 4.75 40.22
C GLY A 74 45.11 3.69 39.37
N VAL A 75 44.67 3.47 38.13
CA VAL A 75 45.24 2.47 37.22
C VAL A 75 46.55 2.95 36.60
N ILE A 76 46.65 4.25 36.32
CA ILE A 76 47.83 4.88 35.71
C ILE A 76 48.21 6.15 36.46
N ASP A 77 49.50 6.48 36.49
CA ASP A 77 50.04 7.70 37.10
C ASP A 77 50.30 8.78 36.03
N PRO A 78 49.70 9.98 36.14
CA PRO A 78 49.79 11.02 35.11
C PRO A 78 51.21 11.58 34.90
N GLU A 79 52.08 11.51 35.90
CA GLU A 79 53.45 12.04 35.82
C GLU A 79 54.39 11.10 35.07
N THR A 80 54.09 9.80 35.08
CA THR A 80 54.94 8.75 34.51
C THR A 80 54.37 8.18 33.21
N TYR A 81 53.06 8.21 33.00
CA TYR A 81 52.42 7.65 31.82
C TYR A 81 52.68 8.47 30.54
N ASP A 82 53.28 7.82 29.53
CA ASP A 82 53.59 8.41 28.22
C ASP A 82 52.41 8.23 27.25
N VAL A 83 51.86 9.35 26.77
CA VAL A 83 50.76 9.37 25.80
C VAL A 83 51.33 9.62 24.41
N PRO A 84 51.00 8.80 23.41
CA PRO A 84 51.47 9.03 22.05
C PRO A 84 50.68 10.19 21.40
N VAL A 85 51.41 11.19 20.91
CA VAL A 85 50.86 12.42 20.33
C VAL A 85 51.51 12.75 18.99
N LYS A 86 50.76 13.45 18.12
CA LYS A 86 51.29 14.09 16.92
C LYS A 86 51.20 15.60 17.11
N VAL A 87 52.36 16.25 17.18
CA VAL A 87 52.44 17.71 17.34
C VAL A 87 52.21 18.37 15.99
N LEU A 88 51.25 19.30 15.93
CA LEU A 88 50.96 20.18 14.81
C LEU A 88 51.05 21.63 15.26
N VAL A 89 51.58 22.49 14.38
CA VAL A 89 51.70 23.93 14.59
C VAL A 89 51.00 24.61 13.44
N GLY A 90 50.03 25.46 13.75
CA GLY A 90 49.21 26.19 12.80
C GLY A 90 48.40 27.28 13.50
N ASP A 91 47.67 28.08 12.73
CA ASP A 91 46.68 28.99 13.30
C ASP A 91 45.43 28.23 13.77
N GLU A 92 44.55 28.92 14.50
CA GLU A 92 43.35 28.31 15.08
C GLU A 92 42.42 27.72 14.02
N ALA A 93 42.31 28.38 12.86
CA ALA A 93 41.50 27.92 11.73
C ALA A 93 42.01 26.57 11.18
N THR A 94 43.31 26.47 10.89
CA THR A 94 43.94 25.24 10.37
C THR A 94 43.82 24.09 11.36
N LEU A 95 43.99 24.36 12.66
CA LEU A 95 43.88 23.34 13.71
C LEU A 95 42.42 22.87 13.90
N SER A 96 41.45 23.78 13.82
CA SER A 96 40.01 23.45 13.86
C SER A 96 39.59 22.65 12.64
N GLU A 97 40.04 23.02 11.44
CA GLU A 97 39.80 22.27 10.21
C GLU A 97 40.38 20.86 10.30
N THR A 98 41.62 20.72 10.76
CA THR A 98 42.26 19.41 10.97
C THR A 98 41.48 18.55 11.95
N SER A 99 41.01 19.13 13.06
CA SER A 99 40.16 18.44 14.04
C SER A 99 38.84 17.99 13.42
N THR A 100 38.25 18.81 12.55
CA THR A 100 37.00 18.49 11.82
C THR A 100 37.22 17.34 10.84
N ALA A 101 38.23 17.43 9.98
CA ALA A 101 38.54 16.42 8.96
C ALA A 101 38.81 15.04 9.58
N ALA A 102 39.57 15.00 10.69
CA ALA A 102 39.87 13.75 11.39
C ALA A 102 38.62 13.06 11.97
N ASN A 103 37.55 13.80 12.25
CA ASN A 103 36.28 13.26 12.73
C ASN A 103 35.27 13.01 11.58
N PHE A 104 35.30 13.82 10.53
CA PHE A 104 34.34 13.78 9.43
C PHE A 104 34.48 12.52 8.56
N HIS A 105 35.71 12.08 8.30
CA HIS A 105 35.97 10.88 7.47
C HIS A 105 35.88 9.54 8.24
N GLN A 106 35.42 9.54 9.49
CA GLN A 106 35.25 8.31 10.27
C GLN A 106 33.87 7.69 10.00
N LEU A 107 33.85 6.60 9.24
CA LEU A 107 32.69 5.72 9.13
C LEU A 107 32.64 4.78 10.34
N LYS A 108 31.50 4.72 11.01
CA LYS A 108 31.27 3.72 12.07
C LYS A 108 31.04 2.36 11.43
N MET A 109 31.53 1.32 12.09
CA MET A 109 31.17 -0.05 11.70
C MET A 109 29.65 -0.22 11.74
N THR A 110 29.12 -0.97 10.80
CA THR A 110 27.70 -1.32 10.77
C THR A 110 27.39 -2.33 11.88
N PRO A 111 26.12 -2.42 12.34
CA PRO A 111 25.74 -3.44 13.32
C PRO A 111 26.05 -4.87 12.86
N ALA A 112 25.97 -5.17 11.57
CA ALA A 112 26.32 -6.49 11.02
C ALA A 112 27.82 -6.78 11.11
N GLU A 113 28.67 -5.79 10.81
CA GLU A 113 30.12 -5.88 10.98
C GLU A 113 30.50 -6.09 12.46
N GLU A 114 29.85 -5.38 13.38
CA GLU A 114 30.02 -5.60 14.83
C GLU A 114 29.68 -7.04 15.21
N CYS A 115 28.57 -7.59 14.71
CA CYS A 115 28.13 -8.96 14.99
C CYS A 115 29.18 -9.99 14.55
N ARG A 116 29.68 -9.89 13.31
CA ARG A 116 30.74 -10.78 12.80
C ARG A 116 32.04 -10.64 13.60
N ALA A 117 32.42 -9.42 13.98
CA ALA A 117 33.60 -9.18 14.80
C ALA A 117 33.49 -9.86 16.18
N PHE A 118 32.35 -9.73 16.87
CA PHE A 118 32.13 -10.39 18.15
C PHE A 118 32.09 -11.91 18.04
N GLN A 119 31.46 -12.45 16.98
CA GLN A 119 31.45 -13.89 16.71
C GLN A 119 32.87 -14.44 16.52
N TYR A 120 33.71 -13.73 15.76
CA TYR A 120 35.11 -14.09 15.56
C TYR A 120 35.91 -14.09 16.88
N PHE A 121 35.79 -13.03 17.70
CA PHE A 121 36.53 -12.95 18.96
C PHE A 121 36.13 -14.02 19.99
N ILE A 122 34.85 -14.37 20.01
CA ILE A 122 34.31 -15.39 20.93
C ILE A 122 34.63 -16.79 20.44
N GLY A 123 34.57 -17.06 19.14
CA GLY A 123 35.05 -18.33 18.58
C GLY A 123 36.52 -18.63 18.91
N LEU A 124 37.36 -17.60 19.06
CA LEU A 124 38.77 -17.74 19.40
C LEU A 124 39.05 -17.97 20.89
N LYS A 125 38.23 -17.45 21.81
CA LYS A 125 38.54 -17.42 23.26
C LYS A 125 37.46 -17.97 24.18
N GLY A 126 36.21 -18.11 23.72
CA GLY A 126 35.06 -18.59 24.50
C GLY A 126 34.60 -17.70 25.66
N ASP A 127 35.25 -16.56 25.92
CA ASP A 127 35.04 -15.74 27.11
C ASP A 127 34.29 -14.43 26.79
N ILE A 128 32.95 -14.47 26.95
CA ILE A 128 32.04 -13.33 26.73
C ILE A 128 32.32 -12.20 27.74
N ASP A 129 32.52 -12.54 29.02
CA ASP A 129 32.72 -11.56 30.09
C ASP A 129 34.04 -10.80 29.91
N GLY A 130 35.10 -11.50 29.51
CA GLY A 130 36.38 -10.88 29.20
C GLY A 130 36.32 -9.99 27.96
N VAL A 131 35.57 -10.37 26.92
CA VAL A 131 35.31 -9.49 25.76
C VAL A 131 34.57 -8.24 26.21
N ALA A 132 33.47 -8.37 26.93
CA ALA A 132 32.69 -7.24 27.44
C ALA A 132 33.56 -6.26 28.26
N LYS A 133 34.38 -6.80 29.19
CA LYS A 133 35.29 -5.98 30.00
C LYS A 133 36.31 -5.19 29.17
N ARG A 134 36.95 -5.81 28.17
CA ARG A 134 37.99 -5.15 27.34
C ARG A 134 37.45 -4.08 26.39
N PHE A 135 36.17 -4.12 26.06
CA PHE A 135 35.51 -3.10 25.25
C PHE A 135 34.68 -2.12 26.09
N GLY A 136 34.60 -2.33 27.42
CA GLY A 136 33.77 -1.54 28.32
C GLY A 136 32.27 -1.66 28.05
N LEU A 137 31.85 -2.78 27.47
CA LEU A 137 30.46 -3.10 27.15
C LEU A 137 29.86 -4.00 28.23
N THR A 138 28.53 -4.11 28.25
CA THR A 138 27.85 -5.06 29.12
C THR A 138 27.87 -6.47 28.49
N ARG A 139 27.84 -7.51 29.33
CA ARG A 139 27.69 -8.90 28.86
C ARG A 139 26.49 -9.05 27.92
N ARG A 140 25.34 -8.49 28.32
CA ARG A 140 24.09 -8.50 27.55
C ARG A 140 24.22 -7.84 26.17
N PHE A 141 25.03 -6.80 26.04
CA PHE A 141 25.29 -6.17 24.74
C PHE A 141 26.01 -7.12 23.79
N VAL A 142 27.05 -7.81 24.28
CA VAL A 142 27.82 -8.78 23.50
C VAL A 142 26.96 -9.99 23.13
N GLU A 143 26.18 -10.52 24.07
CA GLU A 143 25.21 -11.61 23.82
C GLU A 143 24.17 -11.21 22.76
N GLY A 144 23.64 -9.99 22.82
CA GLY A 144 22.70 -9.48 21.83
C GLY A 144 23.29 -9.40 20.41
N ARG A 145 24.56 -9.02 20.27
CA ARG A 145 25.25 -9.01 18.97
C ARG A 145 25.51 -10.42 18.43
N LEU A 146 25.86 -11.37 19.31
CA LEU A 146 25.97 -12.78 18.91
C LEU A 146 24.64 -13.36 18.46
N ARG A 147 23.55 -13.02 19.16
CA ARG A 147 22.19 -13.46 18.81
C ARG A 147 21.80 -13.02 17.40
N LEU A 148 22.17 -11.79 17.04
CA LEU A 148 21.96 -11.26 15.68
C LEU A 148 22.88 -11.95 14.66
N ALA A 149 24.12 -12.29 15.03
CA ALA A 149 25.05 -13.04 14.16
C ALA A 149 24.56 -14.46 13.82
N THR A 150 23.62 -15.00 14.60
CA THR A 150 23.02 -16.34 14.40
C THR A 150 21.65 -16.30 13.70
N LEU A 151 21.23 -15.15 13.18
CA LEU A 151 20.02 -15.04 12.36
C LEU A 151 20.12 -15.90 11.09
N ALA A 152 18.98 -16.29 10.53
CA ALA A 152 18.92 -16.93 9.22
C ALA A 152 19.53 -16.04 8.13
N GLU A 153 20.25 -16.63 7.19
CA GLU A 153 21.12 -15.92 6.24
C GLU A 153 20.41 -14.75 5.50
N PRO A 154 19.21 -14.91 4.91
CA PRO A 154 18.56 -13.82 4.19
C PRO A 154 18.25 -12.58 5.07
N ILE A 155 17.99 -12.82 6.35
CA ILE A 155 17.66 -11.76 7.32
C ILE A 155 18.94 -11.06 7.78
N PHE A 156 20.01 -11.82 7.97
CA PHE A 156 21.31 -11.25 8.31
C PHE A 156 21.91 -10.44 7.15
N GLU A 157 21.77 -10.93 5.91
CA GLU A 157 22.15 -10.21 4.69
C GLU A 157 21.37 -8.90 4.57
N ALA A 158 20.05 -8.93 4.75
CA ALA A 158 19.22 -7.72 4.72
C ALA A 158 19.64 -6.69 5.81
N LEU A 159 20.10 -7.15 6.98
CA LEU A 159 20.66 -6.25 8.01
C LEU A 159 22.01 -5.67 7.57
N SER A 160 22.83 -6.46 6.87
CA SER A 160 24.16 -6.05 6.40
C SER A 160 24.08 -5.03 5.26
N GLU A 161 23.10 -5.16 4.38
CA GLU A 161 22.82 -4.23 3.28
C GLU A 161 22.11 -2.96 3.75
N GLY A 162 21.55 -2.98 4.98
CA GLY A 162 20.77 -1.87 5.53
C GLY A 162 19.31 -1.86 5.07
N SER A 163 18.86 -2.90 4.38
CA SER A 163 17.48 -3.11 3.92
C SER A 163 16.50 -3.28 5.10
N ILE A 164 16.97 -3.78 6.25
CA ILE A 164 16.21 -3.80 7.50
C ILE A 164 16.93 -3.05 8.63
N THR A 165 16.14 -2.47 9.53
CA THR A 165 16.69 -1.79 10.72
C THR A 165 17.15 -2.78 11.78
N LEU A 166 18.05 -2.34 12.65
CA LEU A 166 18.52 -3.13 13.78
C LEU A 166 17.36 -3.62 14.69
N ASP A 167 16.30 -2.84 14.85
CA ASP A 167 15.18 -3.21 15.72
C ASP A 167 14.28 -4.29 15.09
N VAL A 168 14.19 -4.33 13.76
CA VAL A 168 13.56 -5.44 13.01
C VAL A 168 14.40 -6.70 13.14
N ALA A 169 15.71 -6.62 12.97
CA ALA A 169 16.60 -7.77 13.17
C ALA A 169 16.54 -8.32 14.62
N LYS A 170 16.43 -7.44 15.63
CA LYS A 170 16.19 -7.85 17.02
C LYS A 170 14.86 -8.58 17.21
N ALA A 171 13.83 -8.23 16.44
CA ALA A 171 12.54 -8.92 16.49
C ALA A 171 12.69 -10.37 16.00
N TYR A 172 13.37 -10.60 14.87
CA TYR A 172 13.68 -11.96 14.41
C TYR A 172 14.57 -12.73 15.40
N ALA A 173 15.50 -12.03 16.04
CA ALA A 173 16.41 -12.61 17.03
C ALA A 173 15.73 -13.00 18.35
N SER A 174 14.43 -12.75 18.53
CA SER A 174 13.70 -13.21 19.72
C SER A 174 13.55 -14.73 19.81
N THR A 175 13.72 -15.46 18.70
CA THR A 175 13.70 -16.93 18.65
C THR A 175 14.97 -17.51 18.03
N GLU A 176 15.52 -18.59 18.59
CA GLU A 176 16.74 -19.24 18.08
C GLU A 176 16.48 -20.11 16.85
N ASN A 177 15.21 -20.40 16.58
CA ASN A 177 14.80 -21.25 15.47
C ASN A 177 14.88 -20.49 14.14
N GLN A 178 15.87 -20.83 13.31
CA GLN A 178 16.08 -20.23 12.00
C GLN A 178 14.96 -20.56 11.00
N GLU A 179 14.32 -21.73 11.09
CA GLU A 179 13.18 -22.10 10.23
C GLU A 179 11.98 -21.17 10.48
N LYS A 180 11.70 -20.85 11.76
CA LYS A 180 10.66 -19.87 12.12
C LYS A 180 10.98 -18.47 11.60
N GLN A 181 12.24 -18.07 11.71
CA GLN A 181 12.68 -16.78 11.17
C GLN A 181 12.44 -16.72 9.66
N LEU A 182 12.78 -17.77 8.91
CA LEU A 182 12.57 -17.86 7.47
C LEU A 182 11.08 -17.89 7.09
N LEU A 183 10.23 -18.60 7.84
CA LEU A 183 8.78 -18.64 7.59
C LEU A 183 8.13 -17.27 7.79
N VAL A 184 8.51 -16.56 8.86
CA VAL A 184 8.02 -15.19 9.09
C VAL A 184 8.61 -14.24 8.05
N TRP A 185 9.85 -14.46 7.61
CA TRP A 185 10.48 -13.71 6.53
C TRP A 185 9.79 -13.89 5.17
N SER A 186 9.39 -15.12 4.79
CA SER A 186 8.66 -15.35 3.54
C SER A 186 7.26 -14.75 3.55
N SER A 187 6.58 -14.80 4.70
CA SER A 187 5.20 -14.31 4.85
C SER A 187 5.11 -12.80 5.03
N TYR A 188 6.11 -12.17 5.67
CA TYR A 188 6.05 -10.77 6.09
C TYR A 188 7.28 -9.92 5.68
N GLY A 189 8.29 -10.50 5.03
CA GLY A 189 9.56 -9.83 4.69
C GLY A 189 9.50 -8.92 3.45
N SER A 190 8.51 -9.10 2.56
CA SER A 190 8.32 -8.26 1.37
C SER A 190 7.50 -6.98 1.63
N SER A 191 6.75 -6.96 2.73
CA SER A 191 5.99 -5.79 3.20
C SER A 191 6.76 -5.14 4.34
N TYR A 192 6.82 -3.80 4.39
CA TYR A 192 7.49 -3.01 5.45
C TYR A 192 6.90 -3.29 6.85
N SER A 193 7.24 -4.45 7.42
CA SER A 193 6.68 -4.96 8.66
C SER A 193 7.40 -4.33 9.85
N ASN A 194 6.62 -3.69 10.72
CA ASN A 194 7.13 -3.14 11.97
C ASN A 194 7.66 -4.27 12.89
N ALA A 195 8.74 -3.99 13.61
CA ALA A 195 9.37 -4.92 14.56
C ALA A 195 8.39 -5.51 15.60
N ASP A 196 7.31 -4.79 15.93
CA ASP A 196 6.26 -5.26 16.83
C ASP A 196 5.41 -6.38 16.22
N THR A 197 5.03 -6.24 14.94
CA THR A 197 4.29 -7.27 14.21
C THR A 197 5.10 -8.57 14.13
N ILE A 198 6.39 -8.46 13.82
CA ILE A 198 7.29 -9.63 13.75
C ILE A 198 7.39 -10.29 15.13
N ARG A 199 7.53 -9.52 16.22
CA ARG A 199 7.54 -10.07 17.58
C ARG A 199 6.24 -10.80 17.91
N ARG A 200 5.08 -10.24 17.56
CA ARG A 200 3.77 -10.87 17.81
C ARG A 200 3.60 -12.17 17.03
N VAL A 201 4.03 -12.20 15.78
CA VAL A 201 3.95 -13.39 14.93
C VAL A 201 4.90 -14.49 15.43
N ILE A 202 6.13 -14.13 15.80
CA ILE A 202 7.08 -15.08 16.39
C ILE A 202 6.60 -15.59 17.77
N ALA A 203 5.87 -14.76 18.52
CA ALA A 203 5.35 -15.10 19.85
C ALA A 203 4.00 -15.86 19.83
N ASN A 204 3.26 -15.90 18.72
CA ASN A 204 2.03 -16.68 18.62
C ASN A 204 2.38 -18.17 18.44
N GLU A 205 2.52 -18.88 19.55
CA GLU A 205 3.08 -20.24 19.64
C GLU A 205 2.08 -21.40 19.45
N THR A 206 0.79 -21.13 19.28
CA THR A 206 -0.24 -22.18 19.30
C THR A 206 -1.27 -22.04 18.19
N MET A 207 -1.51 -23.12 17.45
CA MET A 207 -2.65 -23.31 16.55
C MET A 207 -3.73 -24.11 17.27
N ASN A 208 -5.00 -23.87 16.94
CA ASN A 208 -6.10 -24.64 17.50
C ASN A 208 -6.27 -25.96 16.72
N SER A 209 -6.59 -27.07 17.38
CA SER A 209 -6.93 -28.35 16.73
C SER A 209 -8.12 -28.25 15.77
N THR A 210 -8.97 -27.22 15.90
CA THR A 210 -10.09 -26.94 14.98
C THR A 210 -9.68 -26.14 13.74
N ASP A 211 -8.42 -25.75 13.60
CA ASP A 211 -7.91 -25.09 12.40
C ASP A 211 -7.98 -26.07 11.20
N PRO A 212 -8.42 -25.63 10.01
CA PRO A 212 -8.50 -26.49 8.83
C PRO A 212 -7.18 -27.22 8.51
N VAL A 213 -6.04 -26.58 8.77
CA VAL A 213 -4.70 -27.16 8.59
C VAL A 213 -4.46 -28.30 9.59
N ALA A 214 -4.83 -28.10 10.86
CA ALA A 214 -4.71 -29.14 11.89
C ALA A 214 -5.62 -30.33 11.61
N ILE A 215 -6.84 -30.09 11.12
CA ILE A 215 -7.81 -31.13 10.75
C ILE A 215 -7.29 -31.97 9.56
N LEU A 216 -6.72 -31.33 8.53
CA LEU A 216 -6.17 -32.03 7.36
C LEU A 216 -5.01 -32.97 7.73
N VAL A 217 -4.11 -32.50 8.58
CA VAL A 217 -2.92 -33.25 8.99
C VAL A 217 -3.30 -34.39 9.95
N GLY A 218 -4.15 -34.09 10.92
CA GLY A 218 -4.52 -35.01 12.00
C GLY A 218 -3.44 -35.12 13.09
N GLU A 219 -3.89 -35.36 14.33
CA GLU A 219 -3.00 -35.38 15.52
C GLU A 219 -1.88 -36.42 15.39
N ASP A 220 -2.18 -37.61 14.88
CA ASP A 220 -1.21 -38.71 14.79
C ASP A 220 -0.01 -38.34 13.91
N ARG A 221 -0.25 -37.81 12.70
CA ARG A 221 0.82 -37.38 11.79
C ARG A 221 1.61 -36.20 12.35
N TYR A 222 0.92 -35.29 13.03
CA TYR A 222 1.56 -34.16 13.68
C TYR A 222 2.48 -34.60 14.82
N ALA A 223 2.04 -35.53 15.66
CA ALA A 223 2.82 -36.08 16.76
C ALA A 223 4.02 -36.92 16.26
N GLU A 224 3.84 -37.71 15.21
CA GLU A 224 4.92 -38.48 14.56
C GLU A 224 6.02 -37.57 13.99
N ALA A 225 5.65 -36.40 13.48
CA ALA A 225 6.59 -35.39 13.00
C ALA A 225 7.24 -34.55 14.13
N GLY A 226 7.01 -34.91 15.40
CA GLY A 226 7.57 -34.24 16.57
C GLY A 226 6.76 -33.04 17.06
N GLY A 227 5.53 -32.85 16.57
CA GLY A 227 4.57 -31.86 17.06
C GLY A 227 4.11 -32.19 18.48
N LYS A 228 3.82 -31.15 19.28
CA LYS A 228 3.35 -31.32 20.65
C LYS A 228 1.95 -30.74 20.79
N VAL A 229 1.04 -31.53 21.33
CA VAL A 229 -0.33 -31.10 21.63
C VAL A 229 -0.43 -30.78 23.12
N ASP A 230 -0.84 -29.55 23.43
CA ASP A 230 -1.23 -29.13 24.76
C ASP A 230 -2.75 -29.33 24.90
N ARG A 231 -3.12 -30.30 25.73
CA ARG A 231 -4.52 -30.69 25.91
C ARG A 231 -5.15 -29.80 26.97
N ASP A 232 -6.03 -28.92 26.54
CA ASP A 232 -6.74 -28.03 27.44
C ASP A 232 -7.94 -28.77 28.04
N LEU A 233 -7.72 -29.37 29.21
CA LEU A 233 -8.72 -30.18 29.92
C LEU A 233 -9.93 -29.36 30.44
N PHE A 234 -9.96 -28.05 30.22
CA PHE A 234 -10.96 -27.14 30.78
C PHE A 234 -11.63 -26.21 29.76
N SER A 235 -11.30 -26.29 28.46
CA SER A 235 -11.96 -25.47 27.43
C SER A 235 -12.63 -26.31 26.33
N ASP A 236 -13.81 -25.87 25.90
CA ASP A 236 -14.57 -26.47 24.79
C ASP A 236 -14.03 -26.04 23.40
N SER A 237 -12.91 -25.31 23.37
CA SER A 237 -12.36 -24.70 22.16
C SER A 237 -11.41 -25.59 21.38
N GLY A 238 -11.14 -26.82 21.82
CA GLY A 238 -10.18 -27.75 21.18
C GLY A 238 -8.76 -27.65 21.74
N ASP A 239 -7.97 -28.70 21.50
CA ASP A 239 -6.58 -28.80 21.97
C ASP A 239 -5.67 -27.82 21.22
N LYS A 240 -4.61 -27.35 21.89
CA LYS A 240 -3.67 -26.39 21.30
C LYS A 240 -2.44 -27.11 20.77
N TRP A 241 -2.16 -26.94 19.49
CA TRP A 241 -1.00 -27.51 18.81
C TRP A 241 0.16 -26.52 18.89
N VAL A 242 1.25 -26.95 19.53
CA VAL A 242 2.46 -26.15 19.75
C VAL A 242 3.44 -26.42 18.63
N ASN A 243 3.87 -25.36 17.92
CA ASN A 243 4.61 -25.41 16.64
C ASN A 243 3.69 -25.65 15.43
N PRO A 244 2.87 -24.65 15.06
CA PRO A 244 1.99 -24.74 13.89
C PRO A 244 2.74 -24.98 12.58
N GLU A 245 4.03 -24.66 12.49
CA GLU A 245 4.84 -24.84 11.30
C GLU A 245 4.97 -26.31 10.87
N ILE A 246 4.97 -27.24 11.83
CA ILE A 246 5.03 -28.68 11.53
C ILE A 246 3.72 -29.09 10.85
N ALA A 247 2.58 -28.60 11.34
CA ALA A 247 1.27 -28.85 10.73
C ALA A 247 1.16 -28.17 9.36
N GLN A 248 1.61 -26.93 9.21
CA GLN A 248 1.60 -26.22 7.93
C GLN A 248 2.45 -26.90 6.86
N ARG A 249 3.65 -27.39 7.23
CA ARG A 249 4.52 -28.14 6.30
C ARG A 249 3.88 -29.46 5.87
N LEU A 250 3.36 -30.24 6.82
CA LEU A 250 2.68 -31.50 6.51
C LEU A 250 1.43 -31.28 5.65
N ALA A 251 0.66 -30.23 5.92
CA ALA A 251 -0.47 -29.85 5.09
C ALA A 251 -0.04 -29.46 3.68
N ALA A 252 1.02 -28.65 3.53
CA ALA A 252 1.57 -28.30 2.23
C ALA A 252 1.98 -29.56 1.44
N ASP A 253 2.72 -30.49 2.05
CA ASP A 253 3.14 -31.75 1.41
C ASP A 253 1.93 -32.59 0.95
N ILE A 254 0.89 -32.69 1.78
CA ILE A 254 -0.36 -33.43 1.46
C ILE A 254 -1.09 -32.75 0.29
N MET A 255 -1.23 -31.43 0.34
CA MET A 255 -1.96 -30.66 -0.68
C MET A 255 -1.20 -30.61 -2.01
N GLU A 256 0.12 -30.54 -1.99
CA GLU A 256 0.98 -30.58 -3.19
C GLU A 256 0.87 -31.94 -3.89
N ALA A 257 0.92 -33.03 -3.12
CA ALA A 257 0.76 -34.38 -3.65
C ALA A 257 -0.62 -34.57 -4.31
N GLU A 258 -1.67 -34.05 -3.68
CA GLU A 258 -3.02 -34.12 -4.23
C GLU A 258 -3.20 -33.20 -5.46
N ALA A 259 -2.65 -31.99 -5.42
CA ALA A 259 -2.65 -31.08 -6.57
C ALA A 259 -1.97 -31.71 -7.79
N LYS A 260 -0.85 -32.43 -7.59
CA LYS A 260 -0.17 -33.16 -8.65
C LYS A 260 -1.03 -34.30 -9.21
N ARG A 261 -1.63 -35.12 -8.32
CA ARG A 261 -2.50 -36.24 -8.71
C ARG A 261 -3.70 -35.76 -9.53
N VAL A 262 -4.38 -34.72 -9.06
CA VAL A 262 -5.55 -34.12 -9.73
C VAL A 262 -5.15 -33.43 -11.04
N GLY A 263 -3.95 -32.82 -11.09
CA GLY A 263 -3.41 -32.18 -12.29
C GLY A 263 -3.13 -33.19 -13.40
N GLU A 264 -2.53 -34.34 -13.06
CA GLU A 264 -2.28 -35.44 -14.00
C GLU A 264 -3.59 -36.09 -14.50
N GLU A 265 -4.62 -36.17 -13.64
CA GLU A 265 -5.94 -36.72 -13.98
C GLU A 265 -6.75 -35.81 -14.92
N LEU A 266 -6.72 -34.50 -14.68
CA LEU A 266 -7.53 -33.51 -15.42
C LEU A 266 -6.80 -32.85 -16.60
N GLY A 267 -5.47 -32.98 -16.67
CA GLY A 267 -4.64 -32.41 -17.73
C GLY A 267 -4.51 -30.88 -17.69
N LEU A 268 -4.73 -30.26 -16.53
CA LEU A 268 -4.64 -28.81 -16.35
C LEU A 268 -3.17 -28.35 -16.38
N GLY A 269 -2.92 -27.14 -16.90
CA GLY A 269 -1.59 -26.55 -16.99
C GLY A 269 -0.92 -26.38 -15.61
N TRP A 270 -1.72 -26.08 -14.58
CA TRP A 270 -1.26 -26.07 -13.19
C TRP A 270 -2.42 -26.26 -12.21
N ILE A 271 -2.12 -26.78 -11.01
CA ILE A 271 -3.01 -26.73 -9.85
C ILE A 271 -2.23 -26.15 -8.69
N ARG A 272 -2.72 -25.04 -8.13
CA ARG A 272 -2.07 -24.36 -7.00
C ARG A 272 -2.81 -24.68 -5.69
N PRO A 273 -2.19 -25.40 -4.74
CA PRO A 273 -2.81 -25.65 -3.44
C PRO A 273 -2.83 -24.38 -2.59
N ILE A 274 -3.96 -24.12 -1.93
CA ILE A 274 -4.08 -23.04 -0.95
C ILE A 274 -4.72 -23.57 0.35
N ALA A 275 -4.02 -23.37 1.47
CA ALA A 275 -4.51 -23.72 2.81
C ALA A 275 -5.57 -22.72 3.34
N SER A 276 -6.48 -22.29 2.45
CA SER A 276 -7.56 -21.34 2.72
C SER A 276 -8.75 -21.67 1.82
N ASN A 277 -9.95 -21.26 2.24
CA ASN A 277 -11.16 -21.36 1.43
C ASN A 277 -11.37 -20.14 0.51
N PHE A 278 -10.48 -19.15 0.56
CA PHE A 278 -10.55 -17.92 -0.23
C PHE A 278 -9.41 -17.85 -1.23
N THR A 279 -9.73 -17.68 -2.52
CA THR A 279 -8.77 -17.58 -3.63
C THR A 279 -8.37 -16.16 -3.98
N HIS A 280 -9.07 -15.14 -3.47
CA HIS A 280 -8.91 -13.73 -3.89
C HIS A 280 -7.45 -13.22 -3.87
N SER A 281 -6.69 -13.52 -2.82
CA SER A 281 -5.27 -13.10 -2.73
C SER A 281 -4.35 -13.94 -3.61
N ALA A 282 -4.68 -15.23 -3.83
CA ALA A 282 -3.89 -16.15 -4.64
C ALA A 282 -4.14 -15.99 -6.15
N ALA A 283 -5.32 -15.47 -6.51
CA ALA A 283 -5.72 -15.14 -7.88
C ALA A 283 -5.20 -13.76 -8.34
N ALA A 284 -4.56 -12.99 -7.46
CA ALA A 284 -4.00 -11.69 -7.81
C ALA A 284 -2.92 -11.85 -8.90
N GLY A 285 -3.09 -11.14 -10.02
CA GLY A 285 -2.20 -11.23 -11.18
C GLY A 285 -2.50 -12.38 -12.16
N LEU A 286 -3.58 -13.13 -11.95
CA LEU A 286 -4.07 -14.13 -12.91
C LEU A 286 -5.33 -13.64 -13.63
N TYR A 287 -5.56 -14.15 -14.83
CA TYR A 287 -6.75 -13.86 -15.63
C TYR A 287 -7.78 -14.96 -15.43
N ARG A 288 -8.97 -14.62 -14.94
CA ARG A 288 -10.09 -15.57 -14.83
C ARG A 288 -10.56 -15.97 -16.23
N VAL A 289 -10.68 -17.26 -16.48
CA VAL A 289 -11.12 -17.81 -17.77
C VAL A 289 -12.62 -18.09 -17.72
N ILE A 290 -13.37 -17.42 -18.59
CA ILE A 290 -14.81 -17.68 -18.77
C ILE A 290 -14.95 -18.73 -19.86
N LEU A 291 -15.49 -19.89 -19.50
CA LEU A 291 -15.75 -20.96 -20.45
C LEU A 291 -17.04 -20.67 -21.24
N PRO A 292 -17.03 -20.83 -22.57
CA PRO A 292 -18.26 -20.73 -23.34
C PRO A 292 -19.22 -21.85 -22.94
N ALA A 293 -20.52 -21.57 -23.02
CA ALA A 293 -21.53 -22.61 -22.92
C ALA A 293 -21.30 -23.64 -24.05
N PRO A 294 -21.52 -24.94 -23.80
CA PRO A 294 -21.38 -25.95 -24.85
C PRO A 294 -22.38 -25.65 -25.98
N GLU A 295 -21.97 -25.85 -27.22
CA GLU A 295 -22.89 -25.78 -28.36
C GLU A 295 -24.00 -26.82 -28.19
N LEU A 296 -25.24 -26.43 -28.47
CA LEU A 296 -26.38 -27.33 -28.43
C LEU A 296 -26.22 -28.36 -29.55
N THR A 297 -26.45 -29.64 -29.24
CA THR A 297 -26.47 -30.68 -30.28
C THR A 297 -27.70 -30.52 -31.17
N GLU A 298 -27.66 -31.00 -32.41
CA GLU A 298 -28.83 -30.99 -33.32
C GLU A 298 -30.06 -31.67 -32.68
N GLU A 299 -29.84 -32.70 -31.86
CA GLU A 299 -30.90 -33.37 -31.08
C GLU A 299 -31.49 -32.46 -29.98
N GLN A 300 -30.63 -31.69 -29.29
CA GLN A 300 -31.05 -30.72 -28.27
C GLN A 300 -31.80 -29.55 -28.90
N GLU A 301 -31.32 -29.01 -30.02
CA GLU A 301 -32.01 -27.93 -30.76
C GLU A 301 -33.39 -28.39 -31.24
N THR A 302 -33.46 -29.57 -31.85
CA THR A 302 -34.75 -30.17 -32.27
C THR A 302 -35.67 -30.35 -31.06
N ARG A 303 -35.15 -30.79 -29.92
CA ARG A 303 -35.94 -30.96 -28.69
C ARG A 303 -36.45 -29.62 -28.14
N LEU A 304 -35.66 -28.55 -28.22
CA LEU A 304 -36.07 -27.20 -27.83
C LEU A 304 -37.17 -26.65 -28.74
N GLU A 305 -37.11 -26.93 -30.04
CA GLU A 305 -38.18 -26.59 -30.99
C GLU A 305 -39.48 -27.34 -30.68
N GLU A 306 -39.40 -28.64 -30.37
CA GLU A 306 -40.55 -29.44 -29.94
C GLU A 306 -41.16 -28.93 -28.63
N ILE A 307 -40.32 -28.61 -27.65
CA ILE A 307 -40.72 -28.03 -26.36
C ILE A 307 -41.46 -26.71 -26.60
N SER A 308 -40.89 -25.81 -27.40
CA SER A 308 -41.49 -24.52 -27.72
C SER A 308 -42.84 -24.67 -28.45
N ALA A 309 -42.92 -25.56 -29.44
CA ALA A 309 -44.17 -25.84 -30.16
C ALA A 309 -45.25 -26.41 -29.23
N ARG A 310 -44.88 -27.30 -28.28
CA ARG A 310 -45.82 -27.86 -27.31
C ARG A 310 -46.27 -26.83 -26.27
N GLN A 311 -45.37 -25.98 -25.78
CA GLN A 311 -45.69 -24.88 -24.86
C GLN A 311 -46.65 -23.87 -25.50
N GLN A 312 -46.47 -23.55 -26.79
CA GLN A 312 -47.39 -22.70 -27.53
C GLN A 312 -48.78 -23.34 -27.65
N ALA A 313 -48.85 -24.63 -27.99
CA ALA A 313 -50.12 -25.37 -28.06
C ALA A 313 -50.83 -25.46 -26.70
N ILE A 314 -50.08 -25.67 -25.61
CA ILE A 314 -50.61 -25.66 -24.24
C ILE A 314 -51.18 -24.27 -23.89
N SER A 315 -50.49 -23.19 -24.25
CA SER A 315 -50.98 -21.83 -24.03
C SER A 315 -52.28 -21.54 -24.78
N GLU A 316 -52.45 -22.07 -25.98
CA GLU A 316 -53.68 -21.93 -26.78
C GLU A 316 -54.84 -22.76 -26.20
N GLU A 317 -54.56 -23.98 -25.73
CA GLU A 317 -55.53 -24.85 -25.06
C GLU A 317 -56.00 -24.29 -23.72
N MET A 318 -55.10 -23.63 -22.98
CA MET A 318 -55.41 -22.93 -21.73
C MET A 318 -56.23 -21.64 -21.92
N ALA A 319 -56.20 -21.04 -23.12
CA ALA A 319 -56.97 -19.85 -23.45
C ALA A 319 -58.43 -20.16 -23.84
N ASP A 320 -58.79 -21.44 -23.98
CA ASP A 320 -60.15 -21.89 -24.23
C ASP A 320 -60.97 -21.90 -22.93
N ASP A 321 -61.90 -20.95 -22.78
CA ASP A 321 -62.78 -20.84 -21.60
C ASP A 321 -63.69 -22.09 -21.36
N SER A 322 -63.69 -23.07 -22.27
CA SER A 322 -64.45 -24.32 -22.15
C SER A 322 -63.69 -25.48 -21.47
N ILE A 323 -62.38 -25.34 -21.20
CA ILE A 323 -61.62 -26.37 -20.48
C ILE A 323 -61.92 -26.37 -18.97
N GLY A 324 -62.04 -27.58 -18.40
CA GLY A 324 -62.31 -27.75 -16.97
C GLY A 324 -61.09 -27.43 -16.09
N GLU A 325 -61.33 -27.11 -14.82
CA GLU A 325 -60.29 -26.72 -13.85
C GLU A 325 -59.22 -27.82 -13.64
N ASP A 326 -59.61 -29.10 -13.72
CA ASP A 326 -58.70 -30.24 -13.63
C ASP A 326 -57.85 -30.42 -14.90
N ALA A 327 -58.37 -30.04 -16.06
CA ALA A 327 -57.63 -30.06 -17.34
C ALA A 327 -56.60 -28.92 -17.39
N CYS A 328 -56.99 -27.72 -16.94
CA CYS A 328 -56.07 -26.58 -16.80
C CYS A 328 -54.88 -26.93 -15.89
N LYS A 329 -55.13 -27.55 -14.72
CA LYS A 329 -54.07 -27.97 -13.79
C LYS A 329 -53.13 -29.03 -14.35
N ALA A 330 -53.59 -29.87 -15.28
CA ALA A 330 -52.77 -30.87 -15.93
C ALA A 330 -51.88 -30.24 -17.01
N LEU A 331 -52.43 -29.29 -17.77
CA LEU A 331 -51.70 -28.50 -18.77
C LEU A 331 -50.61 -27.61 -18.13
N ASP A 332 -50.90 -26.99 -16.99
CA ASP A 332 -49.90 -26.23 -16.20
C ASP A 332 -48.72 -27.12 -15.78
N GLN A 333 -49.00 -28.34 -15.30
CA GLN A 333 -47.95 -29.29 -14.88
C GLN A 333 -47.09 -29.76 -16.05
N GLU A 334 -47.69 -29.92 -17.23
CA GLU A 334 -46.96 -30.26 -18.44
C GLU A 334 -46.09 -29.08 -18.91
N TYR A 335 -46.60 -27.85 -18.85
CA TYR A 335 -45.86 -26.63 -19.18
C TYR A 335 -44.65 -26.42 -18.25
N ASP A 336 -44.83 -26.61 -16.94
CA ASP A 336 -43.76 -26.53 -15.96
C ASP A 336 -42.67 -27.59 -16.23
N ALA A 337 -43.07 -28.84 -16.47
CA ALA A 337 -42.12 -29.93 -16.78
C ALA A 337 -41.31 -29.66 -18.06
N LEU A 338 -41.94 -29.10 -19.09
CA LEU A 338 -41.28 -28.69 -20.33
C LEU A 338 -40.36 -27.48 -20.14
N THR A 339 -40.71 -26.56 -19.23
CA THR A 339 -39.88 -25.40 -18.86
C THR A 339 -38.62 -25.85 -18.11
N ASP A 340 -38.76 -26.82 -17.21
CA ASP A 340 -37.63 -27.43 -16.50
C ASP A 340 -36.72 -28.19 -17.48
N GLU A 341 -37.29 -28.85 -18.48
CA GLU A 341 -36.54 -29.54 -19.55
C GLU A 341 -35.78 -28.54 -20.44
N ASP A 342 -36.39 -27.43 -20.90
CA ASP A 342 -35.71 -26.35 -21.64
C ASP A 342 -34.54 -25.77 -20.81
N TYR A 343 -34.77 -25.51 -19.52
CA TYR A 343 -33.72 -25.00 -18.64
C TYR A 343 -32.58 -26.00 -18.45
N ALA A 344 -32.87 -27.28 -18.27
CA ALA A 344 -31.85 -28.31 -18.15
C ALA A 344 -31.01 -28.45 -19.44
N ILE A 345 -31.63 -28.31 -20.62
CA ILE A 345 -30.94 -28.37 -21.91
C ILE A 345 -30.06 -27.13 -22.12
N ARG A 346 -30.52 -25.94 -21.78
CA ARG A 346 -29.77 -24.68 -21.97
C ARG A 346 -28.72 -24.41 -20.89
N ASN A 347 -28.94 -24.89 -19.68
CA ASN A 347 -28.10 -24.60 -18.51
C ASN A 347 -27.20 -25.79 -18.16
N VAL A 348 -26.53 -26.35 -19.17
CA VAL A 348 -25.50 -27.37 -18.98
C VAL A 348 -24.20 -26.68 -18.56
N ALA A 349 -23.58 -27.17 -17.49
CA ALA A 349 -22.32 -26.62 -16.99
C ALA A 349 -21.27 -26.59 -18.12
N PRO A 350 -20.63 -25.43 -18.36
CA PRO A 350 -19.54 -25.32 -19.34
C PRO A 350 -18.47 -26.37 -19.10
N THR A 351 -18.16 -27.16 -20.12
CA THR A 351 -17.07 -28.13 -20.07
C THR A 351 -15.81 -27.46 -20.59
N LEU A 352 -14.70 -27.66 -19.87
CA LEU A 352 -13.40 -27.12 -20.27
C LEU A 352 -12.92 -27.80 -21.57
N PRO A 353 -12.80 -27.05 -22.69
CA PRO A 353 -12.31 -27.61 -23.95
C PRO A 353 -10.89 -28.16 -23.82
N ASP A 354 -10.61 -29.28 -24.50
CA ASP A 354 -9.31 -29.97 -24.43
C ASP A 354 -8.14 -29.05 -24.85
N GLU A 355 -8.38 -28.09 -25.74
CA GLU A 355 -7.39 -27.12 -26.24
C GLU A 355 -6.93 -26.12 -25.17
N LEU A 356 -7.81 -25.79 -24.21
CA LEU A 356 -7.53 -24.81 -23.15
C LEU A 356 -6.93 -25.43 -21.90
N ARG A 357 -7.11 -26.75 -21.69
CA ARG A 357 -6.57 -27.48 -20.53
C ARG A 357 -5.10 -27.19 -20.21
N PRO A 358 -4.15 -27.20 -21.18
CA PRO A 358 -2.75 -26.92 -20.87
C PRO A 358 -2.46 -25.44 -20.55
N GLN A 359 -3.38 -24.52 -20.86
CA GLN A 359 -3.21 -23.06 -20.67
C GLN A 359 -3.90 -22.51 -19.42
N VAL A 360 -4.76 -23.33 -18.80
CA VAL A 360 -5.54 -22.94 -17.62
C VAL A 360 -5.16 -23.80 -16.42
N GLY A 361 -5.33 -23.22 -15.23
CA GLY A 361 -5.17 -23.91 -13.97
C GLY A 361 -6.27 -23.54 -12.99
N ALA A 362 -6.28 -24.25 -11.87
CA ALA A 362 -7.29 -24.12 -10.83
C ALA A 362 -6.63 -24.16 -9.45
N PHE A 363 -7.35 -23.67 -8.44
CA PHE A 363 -6.90 -23.72 -7.06
C PHE A 363 -7.42 -24.96 -6.34
N LEU A 364 -6.56 -25.68 -5.62
CA LEU A 364 -6.98 -26.73 -4.70
C LEU A 364 -7.17 -26.12 -3.31
N LYS A 365 -8.41 -25.93 -2.89
CA LYS A 365 -8.80 -25.20 -1.68
C LYS A 365 -8.93 -26.12 -0.49
N LEU A 366 -8.61 -25.61 0.70
CA LEU A 366 -8.88 -26.29 1.95
C LEU A 366 -10.15 -25.75 2.61
N THR A 367 -11.17 -26.60 2.70
CA THR A 367 -12.45 -26.24 3.34
C THR A 367 -12.30 -26.12 4.86
N PRO A 368 -13.23 -25.42 5.56
CA PRO A 368 -13.22 -25.34 7.03
C PRO A 368 -13.26 -26.69 7.76
N LYS A 369 -13.61 -27.77 7.06
CA LYS A 369 -13.64 -29.15 7.59
C LYS A 369 -12.35 -29.93 7.29
N GLY A 370 -11.30 -29.29 6.78
CA GLY A 370 -10.04 -29.94 6.42
C GLY A 370 -10.11 -30.82 5.16
N ALA A 371 -11.18 -30.71 4.36
CA ALA A 371 -11.28 -31.42 3.08
C ALA A 371 -10.72 -30.57 1.93
N MET A 372 -9.92 -31.18 1.05
CA MET A 372 -9.38 -30.56 -0.16
C MET A 372 -10.44 -30.59 -1.26
N VAL A 373 -10.72 -29.45 -1.88
CA VAL A 373 -11.73 -29.30 -2.95
C VAL A 373 -11.15 -28.44 -4.07
N LEU A 374 -11.21 -28.93 -5.30
CA LEU A 374 -10.79 -28.15 -6.47
C LEU A 374 -11.78 -27.01 -6.71
N ASP A 375 -11.27 -25.83 -7.03
CA ASP A 375 -12.11 -24.70 -7.40
C ASP A 375 -12.90 -24.99 -8.68
N THR A 376 -14.12 -24.45 -8.75
CA THR A 376 -14.99 -24.53 -9.93
C THR A 376 -14.59 -23.53 -11.01
N GLU A 377 -13.68 -22.62 -10.70
CA GLU A 377 -13.22 -21.56 -11.58
C GLU A 377 -11.81 -21.84 -12.11
N TYR A 378 -11.60 -21.52 -13.38
CA TYR A 378 -10.31 -21.65 -14.06
C TYR A 378 -9.63 -20.29 -14.24
N TYR A 379 -8.31 -20.30 -14.19
CA TYR A 379 -7.45 -19.12 -14.27
C TYR A 379 -6.31 -19.38 -15.25
N SER A 380 -5.82 -18.35 -15.92
CA SER A 380 -4.64 -18.41 -16.77
C SER A 380 -3.61 -17.37 -16.35
N GLU A 381 -2.34 -17.66 -16.61
CA GLU A 381 -1.22 -16.73 -16.39
C GLU A 381 -1.13 -15.69 -17.52
N GLU A 382 -1.68 -16.00 -18.69
CA GLU A 382 -1.76 -15.11 -19.85
C GLU A 382 -3.23 -14.81 -20.19
N PRO A 383 -3.54 -13.67 -20.81
CA PRO A 383 -4.90 -13.37 -21.24
C PRO A 383 -5.34 -14.32 -22.35
N VAL A 384 -6.13 -15.34 -22.00
CA VAL A 384 -6.74 -16.28 -22.94
C VAL A 384 -8.08 -15.72 -23.43
N ARG A 385 -8.19 -15.46 -24.73
CA ARG A 385 -9.48 -15.17 -25.39
C ARG A 385 -10.01 -16.45 -26.02
N VAL A 386 -11.14 -16.95 -25.54
CA VAL A 386 -11.87 -18.05 -26.19
C VAL A 386 -12.70 -17.42 -27.32
N GLY A 387 -12.49 -17.86 -28.56
CA GLY A 387 -12.75 -17.07 -29.77
C GLY A 387 -14.21 -16.87 -30.20
N GLY A 388 -14.42 -15.78 -30.97
CA GLY A 388 -15.14 -15.84 -32.26
C GLY A 388 -16.57 -15.29 -32.36
N THR A 389 -16.77 -13.97 -32.31
CA THR A 389 -17.69 -13.28 -33.23
C THR A 389 -17.08 -11.93 -33.60
N GLU A 390 -16.67 -11.81 -34.87
CA GLU A 390 -16.41 -10.52 -35.51
C GLU A 390 -17.77 -9.95 -35.93
N ASP A 391 -18.26 -8.90 -35.25
CA ASP A 391 -18.88 -7.74 -35.89
C ASP A 391 -19.24 -6.64 -34.86
N GLU A 392 -18.70 -5.45 -35.16
CA GLU A 392 -19.10 -4.08 -34.79
C GLU A 392 -19.40 -3.69 -33.33
N ALA A 393 -18.44 -2.92 -32.78
CA ALA A 393 -18.63 -1.71 -31.99
C ALA A 393 -19.84 -1.61 -31.03
N LYS A 394 -19.57 -1.70 -29.72
CA LYS A 394 -19.86 -0.61 -28.77
C LYS A 394 -19.22 -0.87 -27.40
N GLU A 395 -18.70 0.20 -26.83
CA GLU A 395 -18.32 0.36 -25.43
C GLU A 395 -19.45 -0.09 -24.48
N GLY A 396 -19.09 -0.65 -23.32
CA GLY A 396 -20.05 -0.87 -22.24
C GLY A 396 -19.63 -1.94 -21.23
N GLU A 397 -18.98 -1.48 -20.17
CA GLU A 397 -19.04 -1.89 -18.75
C GLU A 397 -19.55 -3.28 -18.28
N ASP A 398 -19.08 -3.55 -17.06
CA ASP A 398 -19.74 -4.30 -15.99
C ASP A 398 -19.33 -5.75 -15.70
N SER A 399 -18.28 -5.79 -14.87
CA SER A 399 -18.10 -6.73 -13.78
C SER A 399 -19.39 -6.94 -12.98
N VAL A 400 -20.05 -8.07 -13.22
CA VAL A 400 -21.14 -8.58 -12.40
C VAL A 400 -20.57 -9.08 -11.06
N THR A 401 -20.74 -8.29 -10.00
CA THR A 401 -20.61 -8.77 -8.61
C THR A 401 -21.78 -9.68 -8.26
N ILE A 402 -21.48 -10.97 -8.11
CA ILE A 402 -22.39 -12.01 -7.62
C ILE A 402 -22.69 -11.76 -6.13
N GLY A 403 -23.97 -11.70 -5.81
CA GLY A 403 -24.49 -11.65 -4.44
C GLY A 403 -24.08 -12.89 -3.63
N ARG A 404 -23.53 -12.64 -2.46
CA ARG A 404 -23.09 -13.63 -1.46
C ARG A 404 -24.29 -14.34 -0.81
N PRO A 405 -24.35 -15.68 -0.75
CA PRO A 405 -25.23 -16.36 0.19
C PRO A 405 -24.50 -16.58 1.52
N THR A 406 -25.08 -16.06 2.60
CA THR A 406 -24.71 -16.39 3.99
C THR A 406 -25.31 -17.74 4.37
N GLY A 407 -24.45 -18.74 4.60
CA GLY A 407 -24.83 -20.04 5.16
C GLY A 407 -24.65 -20.07 6.68
N GLY A 408 -25.71 -20.38 7.40
CA GLY A 408 -25.70 -20.71 8.83
C GLY A 408 -26.93 -21.55 9.16
N GLY A 409 -26.73 -22.86 9.34
CA GLY A 409 -27.78 -23.82 9.61
C GLY A 409 -28.45 -23.65 10.97
N ARG A 410 -29.77 -23.64 10.97
CA ARG A 410 -30.63 -24.07 12.08
C ARG A 410 -31.74 -24.90 11.48
N GLU A 411 -31.91 -26.12 11.97
CA GLU A 411 -33.10 -26.93 11.72
C GLU A 411 -34.33 -26.14 12.18
N GLY A 412 -35.04 -25.60 11.20
CA GLY A 412 -36.32 -24.93 11.33
C GLY A 412 -37.11 -25.23 10.06
N ALA A 413 -38.43 -25.32 10.18
CA ALA A 413 -39.34 -25.64 9.09
C ALA A 413 -38.96 -24.94 7.77
N ALA A 414 -39.16 -25.64 6.63
CA ALA A 414 -38.89 -25.12 5.30
C ALA A 414 -39.41 -23.67 5.19
N PRO A 415 -38.58 -22.71 4.75
CA PRO A 415 -38.98 -21.32 4.69
C PRO A 415 -40.21 -21.19 3.79
N VAL A 416 -41.25 -20.50 4.28
CA VAL A 416 -42.44 -20.19 3.49
C VAL A 416 -41.97 -19.40 2.26
N PRO A 417 -42.33 -19.81 1.02
CA PRO A 417 -41.93 -19.09 -0.17
C PRO A 417 -42.46 -17.65 -0.13
N ARG A 418 -41.62 -16.71 -0.58
CA ARG A 418 -41.96 -15.28 -0.59
C ARG A 418 -43.19 -15.05 -1.49
N PRO A 419 -44.12 -14.15 -1.14
CA PRO A 419 -45.34 -13.94 -1.93
C PRO A 419 -45.11 -13.70 -3.43
N GLU A 420 -44.04 -12.96 -3.77
CA GLU A 420 -43.62 -12.67 -5.14
C GLU A 420 -43.04 -13.88 -5.89
N ALA A 421 -42.62 -14.91 -5.16
CA ALA A 421 -42.08 -16.15 -5.70
C ALA A 421 -43.14 -17.27 -5.74
N VAL A 422 -44.43 -16.93 -5.63
CA VAL A 422 -45.55 -17.89 -5.61
C VAL A 422 -46.43 -17.68 -6.83
N ALA A 423 -46.64 -18.74 -7.60
CA ALA A 423 -47.55 -18.78 -8.73
C ALA A 423 -49.02 -18.78 -8.27
N PRO A 424 -49.98 -18.40 -9.14
CA PRO A 424 -51.40 -18.64 -8.90
C PRO A 424 -51.65 -20.10 -8.51
N GLY A 425 -52.34 -20.34 -7.39
CA GLY A 425 -52.52 -21.69 -6.84
C GLY A 425 -51.54 -22.08 -5.73
N GLY A 426 -50.62 -21.20 -5.32
CA GLY A 426 -49.87 -21.33 -4.07
C GLY A 426 -48.57 -22.14 -4.16
N LYS A 427 -48.20 -22.61 -5.35
CA LYS A 427 -46.91 -23.28 -5.60
C LYS A 427 -45.80 -22.25 -5.85
N PRO A 428 -44.53 -22.54 -5.47
CA PRO A 428 -43.42 -21.64 -5.77
C PRO A 428 -43.13 -21.60 -7.28
N LEU A 429 -42.76 -20.43 -7.80
CA LEU A 429 -42.24 -20.25 -9.17
C LEU A 429 -40.89 -20.95 -9.31
N SER A 430 -40.57 -21.43 -10.52
CA SER A 430 -39.21 -21.92 -10.82
C SER A 430 -38.20 -20.78 -10.73
N ALA A 431 -36.95 -21.09 -10.36
CA ALA A 431 -35.92 -20.07 -10.18
C ALA A 431 -35.65 -19.28 -11.48
N ARG A 432 -35.57 -19.99 -12.62
CA ARG A 432 -35.41 -19.37 -13.94
C ARG A 432 -36.56 -18.43 -14.26
N LEU A 433 -37.81 -18.89 -14.08
CA LEU A 433 -39.00 -18.07 -14.37
C LEU A 433 -39.06 -16.85 -13.46
N TYR A 434 -38.75 -17.00 -12.17
CA TYR A 434 -38.70 -15.86 -11.25
C TYR A 434 -37.65 -14.83 -11.68
N ASP A 435 -36.45 -15.27 -12.08
CA ASP A 435 -35.38 -14.38 -12.53
C ASP A 435 -35.73 -13.68 -13.86
N GLU A 436 -36.32 -14.41 -14.81
CA GLU A 436 -36.84 -13.84 -16.06
C GLU A 436 -37.93 -12.80 -15.80
N LEU A 437 -38.90 -13.12 -14.94
CA LEU A 437 -39.96 -12.18 -14.54
C LEU A 437 -39.38 -10.98 -13.77
N ALA A 438 -38.34 -11.17 -12.97
CA ALA A 438 -37.65 -10.07 -12.28
C ALA A 438 -36.95 -9.13 -13.28
N MET A 439 -36.31 -9.67 -14.33
CA MET A 439 -35.73 -8.88 -15.43
C MET A 439 -36.82 -8.15 -16.22
N GLN A 440 -37.89 -8.83 -16.60
CA GLN A 440 -39.00 -8.19 -17.32
C GLN A 440 -39.68 -7.11 -16.46
N ARG A 441 -39.84 -7.35 -15.15
CA ARG A 441 -40.36 -6.34 -14.21
C ARG A 441 -39.47 -5.10 -14.14
N ARG A 442 -38.14 -5.28 -14.12
CA ARG A 442 -37.18 -4.18 -14.24
C ARG A 442 -37.36 -3.45 -15.58
N ASP A 443 -37.50 -4.17 -16.68
CA ASP A 443 -37.62 -3.58 -18.02
C ASP A 443 -38.91 -2.76 -18.18
N VAL A 444 -40.02 -3.24 -17.61
CA VAL A 444 -41.27 -2.48 -17.54
C VAL A 444 -41.07 -1.17 -16.75
N LEU A 445 -40.39 -1.24 -15.60
CA LEU A 445 -40.06 -0.03 -14.82
C LEU A 445 -39.15 0.92 -15.62
N ALA A 446 -38.11 0.40 -16.28
CA ALA A 446 -37.19 1.20 -17.09
C ALA A 446 -37.92 1.88 -18.26
N ALA A 447 -38.75 1.14 -19.01
CA ALA A 447 -39.51 1.67 -20.14
C ALA A 447 -40.50 2.77 -19.71
N THR A 448 -41.14 2.62 -18.55
CA THR A 448 -42.06 3.64 -18.02
C THR A 448 -41.32 4.86 -17.47
N LEU A 449 -40.15 4.66 -16.82
CA LEU A 449 -39.33 5.74 -16.27
C LEU A 449 -38.81 6.70 -17.36
N LEU A 450 -38.60 6.25 -18.59
CA LEU A 450 -38.20 7.10 -19.73
C LEU A 450 -39.16 8.27 -19.97
N SER A 451 -40.44 8.10 -19.66
CA SER A 451 -41.46 9.16 -19.78
C SER A 451 -41.56 10.08 -18.55
N HIS A 452 -40.74 9.85 -17.52
CA HIS A 452 -40.74 10.56 -16.24
C HIS A 452 -39.33 11.09 -15.85
N PRO A 453 -38.73 12.01 -16.64
CA PRO A 453 -37.35 12.46 -16.43
C PRO A 453 -37.12 13.14 -15.07
N ALA A 454 -38.12 13.85 -14.53
CA ALA A 454 -38.01 14.45 -13.19
C ALA A 454 -37.90 13.39 -12.08
N LEU A 455 -38.68 12.30 -12.18
CA LEU A 455 -38.59 11.19 -11.25
C LEU A 455 -37.26 10.43 -11.40
N ALA A 456 -36.77 10.29 -12.64
CA ALA A 456 -35.48 9.68 -12.91
C ALA A 456 -34.33 10.48 -12.27
N LEU A 457 -34.39 11.82 -12.35
CA LEU A 457 -33.43 12.70 -11.68
C LEU A 457 -33.53 12.57 -10.16
N ASP A 458 -34.74 12.63 -9.58
CA ASP A 458 -34.95 12.45 -8.14
C ASP A 458 -34.38 11.11 -7.66
N TYR A 459 -34.64 10.02 -8.39
CA TYR A 459 -34.10 8.69 -8.08
C TYR A 459 -32.58 8.63 -8.19
N ALA A 460 -32.01 9.16 -9.27
CA ALA A 460 -30.55 9.20 -9.46
C ALA A 460 -29.85 9.97 -8.34
N LEU A 461 -30.35 11.15 -7.97
CA LEU A 461 -29.83 11.94 -6.86
C LEU A 461 -29.93 11.17 -5.54
N PHE A 462 -31.12 10.65 -5.23
CA PHE A 462 -31.38 9.90 -4.01
C PHE A 462 -30.42 8.71 -3.85
N VAL A 463 -30.28 7.85 -4.85
CA VAL A 463 -29.41 6.66 -4.74
C VAL A 463 -27.92 7.04 -4.64
N MET A 464 -27.48 8.13 -5.29
CA MET A 464 -26.11 8.61 -5.15
C MET A 464 -25.81 9.11 -3.73
N ILE A 465 -26.78 9.75 -3.07
CA ILE A 465 -26.61 10.37 -1.76
C ILE A 465 -26.83 9.34 -0.63
N ASP A 466 -27.93 8.59 -0.66
CA ASP A 466 -28.31 7.64 0.41
C ASP A 466 -27.34 6.45 0.47
N ASP A 467 -26.83 5.95 -0.68
CA ASP A 467 -25.77 4.91 -0.72
C ASP A 467 -24.49 5.37 -0.01
N ARG A 468 -24.16 6.66 -0.10
CA ARG A 468 -22.98 7.22 0.56
C ARG A 468 -23.14 7.34 2.08
N MET A 469 -24.37 7.44 2.57
CA MET A 469 -24.68 7.50 4.00
C MET A 469 -24.96 6.13 4.62
N SER A 470 -25.41 5.15 3.82
CA SER A 470 -25.83 3.84 4.28
C SER A 470 -24.95 2.72 3.71
N SER A 471 -24.18 2.05 4.58
CA SER A 471 -23.21 1.02 4.19
C SER A 471 -23.83 -0.33 3.76
N SER A 472 -25.15 -0.43 3.56
CA SER A 472 -25.82 -1.75 3.43
C SER A 472 -27.07 -1.76 2.54
N ALA A 473 -27.40 -0.70 1.82
CA ALA A 473 -28.60 -0.64 0.99
C ALA A 473 -28.35 -1.15 -0.44
N ALA A 474 -29.30 -1.92 -0.98
CA ALA A 474 -29.27 -2.43 -2.35
C ALA A 474 -30.44 -1.87 -3.16
N TYR A 475 -30.26 -0.69 -3.75
CA TYR A 475 -31.33 0.03 -4.47
C TYR A 475 -31.74 -0.56 -5.83
N GLY A 476 -31.13 -1.67 -6.26
CA GLY A 476 -31.41 -2.27 -7.57
C GLY A 476 -30.96 -1.42 -8.77
N SER A 477 -29.98 -0.53 -8.59
CA SER A 477 -29.42 0.36 -9.62
C SER A 477 -27.89 0.33 -9.61
N THR A 478 -27.26 0.60 -10.75
CA THR A 478 -25.81 0.76 -10.91
C THR A 478 -25.32 2.18 -10.62
N ILE A 479 -26.22 3.17 -10.58
CA ILE A 479 -25.89 4.57 -10.29
C ILE A 479 -25.36 4.69 -8.86
N ARG A 480 -24.15 5.25 -8.70
CA ARG A 480 -23.44 5.39 -7.42
C ARG A 480 -22.53 6.62 -7.42
N ALA A 481 -22.30 7.20 -6.24
CA ALA A 481 -21.32 8.28 -6.01
C ALA A 481 -20.42 7.93 -4.82
N ARG A 482 -19.49 6.98 -5.04
CA ARG A 482 -18.59 6.48 -3.99
C ARG A 482 -17.66 7.57 -3.49
N SER A 483 -17.16 7.40 -2.26
CA SER A 483 -16.12 8.29 -1.73
C SER A 483 -14.83 8.19 -2.56
N PRO A 484 -14.20 9.33 -2.90
CA PRO A 484 -12.92 9.35 -3.61
C PRO A 484 -11.83 8.54 -2.91
N GLN A 485 -10.96 7.90 -3.70
CA GLN A 485 -9.76 7.24 -3.17
C GLN A 485 -8.61 8.24 -3.13
N ASP A 486 -8.48 8.97 -2.01
CA ASP A 486 -7.41 9.95 -1.87
C ASP A 486 -6.02 9.29 -1.81
N PRO A 487 -5.01 9.85 -2.51
CA PRO A 487 -3.64 9.30 -2.52
C PRO A 487 -2.92 9.41 -1.18
N VAL A 488 -3.44 10.21 -0.24
CA VAL A 488 -2.91 10.38 1.12
C VAL A 488 -4.02 10.07 2.11
N SER A 489 -3.74 9.16 3.05
CA SER A 489 -4.62 8.84 4.16
C SER A 489 -4.09 9.39 5.49
N GLY A 490 -4.99 9.64 6.45
CA GLY A 490 -4.66 10.16 7.78
C GLY A 490 -4.98 11.65 7.99
N GLU A 491 -4.45 12.22 9.07
CA GLU A 491 -4.68 13.63 9.43
C GLU A 491 -3.97 14.57 8.44
N LEU A 492 -4.77 15.40 7.76
CA LEU A 492 -4.29 16.45 6.85
C LEU A 492 -4.53 17.83 7.49
N PRO A 493 -3.66 18.82 7.23
CA PRO A 493 -3.88 20.19 7.71
C PRO A 493 -5.25 20.72 7.25
N SER A 494 -5.93 21.45 8.14
CA SER A 494 -7.20 22.09 7.80
C SER A 494 -7.02 23.11 6.68
N THR A 495 -7.93 23.12 5.70
CA THR A 495 -7.96 24.13 4.63
C THR A 495 -9.29 24.87 4.65
N ARG A 496 -9.31 26.09 4.12
CA ARG A 496 -10.55 26.86 3.94
C ARG A 496 -11.56 26.10 3.09
N ALA A 497 -11.10 25.43 2.03
CA ALA A 497 -11.95 24.62 1.17
C ALA A 497 -12.63 23.47 1.94
N ARG A 498 -11.89 22.73 2.78
CA ARG A 498 -12.47 21.66 3.60
C ARG A 498 -13.48 22.19 4.63
N ALA A 499 -13.18 23.33 5.25
CA ALA A 499 -14.12 23.98 6.18
C ALA A 499 -15.41 24.41 5.46
N TYR A 500 -15.29 24.99 4.26
CA TYR A 500 -16.44 25.39 3.45
C TYR A 500 -17.28 24.20 3.01
N LEU A 501 -16.67 23.08 2.62
CA LEU A 501 -17.39 21.85 2.26
C LEU A 501 -18.18 21.28 3.46
N ALA A 502 -17.60 21.32 4.66
CA ALA A 502 -18.29 20.91 5.88
C ALA A 502 -19.46 21.84 6.22
N GLU A 503 -19.27 23.17 6.12
CA GLU A 503 -20.34 24.14 6.31
C GLU A 503 -21.45 23.98 5.28
N ALA A 504 -21.10 23.73 4.01
CA ALA A 504 -22.05 23.47 2.95
C ALA A 504 -22.89 22.21 3.23
N HIS A 505 -22.26 21.14 3.74
CA HIS A 505 -22.98 19.94 4.17
C HIS A 505 -23.94 20.22 5.33
N ASP A 506 -23.49 20.93 6.35
CA ASP A 506 -24.30 21.27 7.53
C ASP A 506 -25.49 22.19 7.19
N GLY A 507 -25.41 22.92 6.06
CA GLY A 507 -26.50 23.74 5.52
C GLY A 507 -27.54 23.00 4.67
N LEU A 508 -27.34 21.72 4.37
CA LEU A 508 -28.29 20.93 3.58
C LEU A 508 -29.51 20.52 4.41
N ASP A 509 -30.69 20.52 3.79
CA ASP A 509 -31.87 19.90 4.39
C ASP A 509 -31.71 18.38 4.36
N ALA A 510 -31.30 17.81 5.50
CA ALA A 510 -31.09 16.38 5.69
C ALA A 510 -32.25 15.70 6.43
N VAL A 511 -33.39 16.36 6.66
CA VAL A 511 -34.53 15.78 7.42
C VAL A 511 -35.05 14.49 6.77
N TRP A 512 -34.99 14.41 5.44
CA TRP A 512 -35.37 13.21 4.69
C TRP A 512 -34.56 11.96 5.08
N THR A 513 -33.36 12.11 5.69
CA THR A 513 -32.52 10.99 6.14
C THR A 513 -32.99 10.34 7.45
N GLU A 514 -33.89 10.99 8.19
CA GLU A 514 -34.33 10.52 9.51
C GLU A 514 -35.21 9.26 9.44
N HIS A 515 -35.77 8.94 8.26
CA HIS A 515 -36.61 7.77 8.07
C HIS A 515 -35.80 6.47 8.01
N SER A 516 -36.29 5.42 8.69
CA SER A 516 -35.61 4.12 8.70
C SER A 516 -35.75 3.33 7.40
N SER A 517 -36.88 3.49 6.70
CA SER A 517 -37.14 2.81 5.43
C SER A 517 -36.55 3.58 4.26
N GLU A 518 -35.86 2.89 3.35
CA GLU A 518 -35.35 3.48 2.10
C GLU A 518 -36.47 4.10 1.24
N VAL A 519 -37.66 3.49 1.24
CA VAL A 519 -38.82 3.99 0.50
C VAL A 519 -39.33 5.30 1.11
N GLU A 520 -39.36 5.40 2.44
CA GLU A 520 -39.79 6.62 3.12
C GLU A 520 -38.77 7.75 2.95
N ARG A 521 -37.47 7.44 3.01
CA ARG A 521 -36.40 8.40 2.70
C ARG A 521 -36.51 8.90 1.26
N PHE A 522 -36.80 8.02 0.30
CA PHE A 522 -36.99 8.40 -1.10
C PHE A 522 -38.19 9.34 -1.28
N GLU A 523 -39.35 9.02 -0.71
CA GLU A 523 -40.52 9.90 -0.81
C GLU A 523 -40.30 11.24 -0.10
N ALA A 524 -39.61 11.26 1.04
CA ALA A 524 -39.22 12.49 1.72
C ALA A 524 -38.22 13.33 0.88
N PHE A 525 -37.24 12.67 0.23
CA PHE A 525 -36.31 13.34 -0.68
C PHE A 525 -37.03 13.94 -1.89
N ARG A 526 -37.99 13.22 -2.47
CA ARG A 526 -38.82 13.73 -3.58
C ARG A 526 -39.65 14.94 -3.19
N ALA A 527 -40.02 15.07 -1.92
CA ALA A 527 -40.80 16.17 -1.37
C ALA A 527 -39.96 17.43 -1.10
N LEU A 528 -38.63 17.36 -1.19
CA LEU A 528 -37.77 18.55 -1.18
C LEU A 528 -38.13 19.47 -2.34
N ASP A 529 -37.93 20.77 -2.14
CA ASP A 529 -38.02 21.75 -3.21
C ASP A 529 -36.84 21.65 -4.19
N ASP A 530 -36.97 22.30 -5.33
CA ASP A 530 -35.96 22.27 -6.38
C ASP A 530 -34.62 22.83 -5.90
N ASP A 531 -34.64 23.83 -5.01
CA ASP A 531 -33.44 24.43 -4.41
C ASP A 531 -32.72 23.44 -3.48
N GLY A 532 -33.46 22.71 -2.63
CA GLY A 532 -32.91 21.66 -1.78
C GLY A 532 -32.30 20.51 -2.60
N LYS A 533 -32.99 20.06 -3.65
CA LYS A 533 -32.47 19.02 -4.56
C LYS A 533 -31.23 19.48 -5.33
N ALA A 534 -31.23 20.73 -5.79
CA ALA A 534 -30.08 21.32 -6.48
C ALA A 534 -28.86 21.46 -5.55
N ALA A 535 -29.07 21.83 -4.28
CA ALA A 535 -28.01 21.89 -3.29
C ALA A 535 -27.38 20.51 -3.02
N TRP A 536 -28.22 19.48 -2.88
CA TRP A 536 -27.77 18.10 -2.75
C TRP A 536 -27.02 17.59 -3.98
N LEU A 537 -27.50 17.90 -5.20
CA LEU A 537 -26.81 17.60 -6.45
C LEU A 537 -25.42 18.26 -6.51
N ALA A 538 -25.34 19.56 -6.21
CA ALA A 538 -24.08 20.29 -6.21
C ALA A 538 -23.08 19.68 -5.21
N TYR A 539 -23.56 19.34 -4.00
CA TYR A 539 -22.74 18.72 -2.96
C TYR A 539 -22.23 17.34 -3.37
N ILE A 540 -23.10 16.44 -3.83
CA ILE A 540 -22.69 15.05 -4.13
C ILE A 540 -21.70 15.00 -5.30
N VAL A 541 -21.89 15.85 -6.32
CA VAL A 541 -20.95 15.99 -7.45
C VAL A 541 -19.62 16.59 -7.00
N ALA A 542 -19.63 17.62 -6.15
CA ALA A 542 -18.38 18.19 -5.62
C ALA A 542 -17.59 17.15 -4.79
N MET A 543 -18.29 16.34 -4.01
CA MET A 543 -17.70 15.31 -3.17
C MET A 543 -17.32 14.03 -3.91
N SER A 544 -17.63 13.89 -5.20
CA SER A 544 -17.24 12.74 -6.03
C SER A 544 -15.97 13.00 -6.86
N LEU A 545 -15.38 14.21 -6.77
CA LEU A 545 -14.15 14.54 -7.49
C LEU A 545 -12.95 13.81 -6.87
N GLU A 546 -12.16 13.13 -7.70
CA GLU A 546 -10.98 12.37 -7.27
C GLU A 546 -9.68 13.16 -7.47
N ALA A 547 -8.74 13.01 -6.53
CA ALA A 547 -7.41 13.57 -6.66
C ALA A 547 -6.48 12.60 -7.41
N PRO A 548 -5.75 13.04 -8.45
CA PRO A 548 -4.76 12.20 -9.11
C PRO A 548 -3.60 11.87 -8.17
N SER A 549 -3.03 10.68 -8.31
CA SER A 549 -1.82 10.29 -7.58
C SER A 549 -0.59 11.06 -8.07
N TYR A 550 0.49 11.09 -7.29
CA TYR A 550 1.76 11.72 -7.70
C TYR A 550 2.33 11.20 -9.04
N ARG A 551 2.00 9.95 -9.41
CA ARG A 551 2.48 9.33 -10.65
C ARG A 551 1.58 9.58 -11.85
N ALA A 552 0.46 10.26 -11.66
CA ALA A 552 -0.53 10.54 -12.69
C ALA A 552 -0.59 12.05 -13.00
N ASP A 553 -0.87 12.38 -14.25
CA ASP A 553 -1.11 13.76 -14.67
C ASP A 553 -2.40 14.33 -14.05
N GLN A 554 -2.50 15.66 -14.03
CA GLN A 554 -3.74 16.32 -13.64
C GLN A 554 -4.89 15.92 -14.59
N CYS A 555 -6.10 15.78 -14.04
CA CYS A 555 -7.28 15.47 -14.84
C CYS A 555 -7.66 16.66 -15.74
N PRO A 556 -7.61 16.54 -17.09
CA PRO A 556 -7.91 17.66 -17.99
C PRO A 556 -9.32 18.21 -17.80
N LEU A 557 -10.30 17.35 -17.50
CA LEU A 557 -11.68 17.77 -17.29
C LEU A 557 -11.84 18.61 -16.01
N GLN A 558 -11.12 18.26 -14.93
CA GLN A 558 -11.12 19.07 -13.71
C GLN A 558 -10.47 20.44 -13.95
N ASN A 559 -9.38 20.48 -14.73
CA ASN A 559 -8.74 21.73 -15.12
C ASN A 559 -9.69 22.62 -15.94
N ARG A 560 -10.46 22.01 -16.85
CA ARG A 560 -11.47 22.71 -17.62
C ARG A 560 -12.59 23.26 -16.74
N LEU A 561 -13.09 22.48 -15.78
CA LEU A 561 -14.11 22.91 -14.82
C LEU A 561 -13.63 24.10 -13.99
N ALA A 562 -12.40 24.04 -13.47
CA ALA A 562 -11.80 25.13 -12.71
C ALA A 562 -11.70 26.42 -13.54
N THR A 563 -11.37 26.29 -14.83
CA THR A 563 -11.30 27.41 -15.77
C THR A 563 -12.69 28.02 -16.03
N ILE A 564 -13.72 27.19 -16.25
CA ILE A 564 -15.11 27.64 -16.43
C ILE A 564 -15.61 28.40 -15.20
N MET A 565 -15.29 27.91 -14.00
CA MET A 565 -15.67 28.54 -12.73
C MET A 565 -14.84 29.77 -12.37
N GLY A 566 -13.71 30.01 -13.06
CA GLY A 566 -12.78 31.07 -12.72
C GLY A 566 -12.16 30.89 -11.32
N VAL A 567 -11.74 29.67 -10.98
CA VAL A 567 -11.23 29.35 -9.63
C VAL A 567 -9.96 30.12 -9.32
N ASP A 568 -10.05 31.05 -8.36
CA ASP A 568 -8.90 31.65 -7.70
C ASP A 568 -8.38 30.73 -6.59
N VAL A 569 -7.44 29.85 -6.93
CA VAL A 569 -6.80 28.89 -6.00
C VAL A 569 -6.23 29.61 -4.77
N ALA A 570 -5.69 30.81 -4.99
CA ALA A 570 -5.06 31.64 -3.99
C ALA A 570 -6.07 32.00 -2.86
N SER A 571 -7.34 32.22 -3.20
CA SER A 571 -8.39 32.49 -2.21
C SER A 571 -8.75 31.29 -1.34
N TRP A 572 -8.53 30.06 -1.82
CA TRP A 572 -8.90 28.80 -1.16
C TRP A 572 -7.76 28.15 -0.40
N TRP A 573 -6.52 28.40 -0.82
CA TRP A 573 -5.33 27.80 -0.23
C TRP A 573 -4.18 28.80 -0.15
N ARG A 574 -3.49 28.81 1.00
CA ARG A 574 -2.29 29.60 1.24
C ARG A 574 -1.18 28.73 1.83
N PRO A 575 0.08 28.95 1.44
CA PRO A 575 1.19 28.24 2.04
C PRO A 575 1.39 28.74 3.48
N THR A 576 1.38 27.82 4.43
CA THR A 576 1.68 28.04 5.85
C THR A 576 2.92 27.24 6.23
N SER A 577 3.45 27.48 7.44
CA SER A 577 4.53 26.67 7.99
C SER A 577 4.16 25.19 8.02
N GLU A 578 2.98 24.87 8.53
CA GLU A 578 2.51 23.49 8.73
C GLU A 578 2.21 22.75 7.43
N ASN A 579 1.56 23.43 6.46
CA ASN A 579 1.08 22.78 5.24
C ASN A 579 2.12 22.74 4.11
N PHE A 580 3.11 23.64 4.11
CA PHE A 580 4.06 23.77 3.00
C PHE A 580 5.50 24.05 3.47
N PHE A 581 5.77 25.20 4.11
CA PHE A 581 7.15 25.68 4.29
C PHE A 581 8.02 24.80 5.20
N ASP A 582 7.46 24.09 6.19
CA ASP A 582 8.25 23.15 7.00
C ASP A 582 8.60 21.87 6.24
N ARG A 583 7.83 21.55 5.20
CA ARG A 583 7.93 20.32 4.38
C ARG A 583 8.86 20.48 3.18
N VAL A 584 9.14 21.71 2.74
CA VAL A 584 10.13 21.99 1.68
C VAL A 584 11.52 22.30 2.22
N SER A 585 12.53 22.16 1.35
CA SER A 585 13.92 22.42 1.71
C SER A 585 14.17 23.93 1.90
N LYS A 586 15.13 24.30 2.76
CA LYS A 586 15.52 25.72 2.93
C LYS A 586 15.96 26.36 1.60
N GLY A 587 16.64 25.59 0.73
CA GLY A 587 17.07 26.07 -0.58
C GLY A 587 15.87 26.46 -1.46
N SER A 588 14.86 25.59 -1.55
CA SER A 588 13.64 25.85 -2.33
C SER A 588 12.89 27.10 -1.86
N ILE A 589 12.84 27.33 -0.54
CA ILE A 589 12.22 28.54 0.02
C ILE A 589 13.00 29.81 -0.37
N LEU A 590 14.34 29.75 -0.41
CA LEU A 590 15.17 30.88 -0.81
C LEU A 590 15.05 31.18 -2.31
N THR A 591 14.90 30.16 -3.16
CA THR A 591 14.58 30.32 -4.58
C THR A 591 13.23 31.00 -4.76
N LEU A 592 12.20 30.54 -4.05
CA LEU A 592 10.88 31.16 -4.06
C LEU A 592 10.91 32.63 -3.60
N LEU A 593 11.67 32.96 -2.55
CA LEU A 593 11.83 34.35 -2.12
C LEU A 593 12.56 35.20 -3.17
N ALA A 594 13.45 34.61 -3.97
CA ALA A 594 14.12 35.29 -5.07
C ALA A 594 13.14 35.58 -6.22
N GLU A 595 12.24 34.64 -6.54
CA GLU A 595 11.18 34.83 -7.53
C GLU A 595 10.18 35.92 -7.11
N VAL A 596 9.78 35.94 -5.83
CA VAL A 596 8.74 36.85 -5.33
C VAL A 596 9.27 38.25 -5.00
N GLY A 597 10.50 38.36 -4.49
CA GLY A 597 11.03 39.64 -4.00
C GLY A 597 12.52 39.89 -4.29
N GLY A 598 13.11 39.12 -5.20
CA GLY A 598 14.48 39.31 -5.66
C GLY A 598 15.57 39.00 -4.63
N ALA A 599 16.82 39.23 -5.03
CA ALA A 599 18.00 38.90 -4.23
C ALA A 599 18.05 39.59 -2.85
N ALA A 600 17.45 40.79 -2.72
CA ALA A 600 17.40 41.53 -1.48
C ALA A 600 16.55 40.81 -0.42
N LEU A 601 15.38 40.27 -0.80
CA LEU A 601 14.52 39.53 0.10
C LEU A 601 15.16 38.20 0.50
N THR A 602 15.79 37.50 -0.44
CA THR A 602 16.53 36.26 -0.18
C THR A 602 17.69 36.47 0.79
N ALA A 603 18.49 37.52 0.62
CA ALA A 603 19.63 37.81 1.49
C ALA A 603 19.21 38.06 2.95
N ARG A 604 18.05 38.70 3.17
CA ARG A 604 17.49 38.92 4.52
C ARG A 604 17.11 37.63 5.23
N HIS A 605 16.74 36.60 4.49
CA HIS A 605 16.29 35.31 5.04
C HIS A 605 17.36 34.22 5.00
N ALA A 606 18.44 34.38 4.23
CA ALA A 606 19.48 33.35 4.03
C ALA A 606 20.18 32.93 5.33
N THR A 607 20.36 33.85 6.28
CA THR A 607 21.06 33.62 7.56
C THR A 607 20.16 33.06 8.67
N MET A 608 18.84 33.08 8.48
CA MET A 608 17.86 32.59 9.46
C MET A 608 17.82 31.06 9.51
N LYS A 609 17.32 30.50 10.62
CA LYS A 609 17.09 29.05 10.75
C LYS A 609 15.86 28.62 9.94
N LYS A 610 15.77 27.35 9.55
CA LYS A 610 14.66 26.82 8.71
C LYS A 610 13.27 27.16 9.28
N THR A 611 13.08 26.95 10.57
CA THR A 611 11.81 27.25 11.27
C THR A 611 11.48 28.74 11.28
N GLU A 612 12.48 29.60 11.45
CA GLU A 612 12.32 31.06 11.44
C GLU A 612 11.98 31.57 10.03
N ILE A 613 12.63 31.02 8.99
CA ILE A 613 12.32 31.34 7.59
C ILE A 613 10.89 30.89 7.25
N SER A 614 10.52 29.68 7.65
CA SER A 614 9.17 29.13 7.43
C SER A 614 8.08 30.03 8.03
N GLN A 615 8.24 30.45 9.29
CA GLN A 615 7.29 31.36 9.94
C GLN A 615 7.26 32.75 9.29
N SER A 616 8.42 33.26 8.85
CA SER A 616 8.50 34.54 8.13
C SER A 616 7.79 34.47 6.77
N CYS A 617 8.00 33.38 6.02
CA CYS A 617 7.33 33.14 4.74
C CYS A 617 5.81 32.98 4.94
N ALA A 618 5.36 32.23 5.94
CA ALA A 618 3.93 32.11 6.24
C ALA A 618 3.27 33.49 6.44
N LYS A 619 3.94 34.43 7.14
CA LYS A 619 3.44 35.82 7.30
C LYS A 619 3.50 36.64 6.02
N LEU A 620 4.55 36.47 5.22
CA LEU A 620 4.70 37.16 3.93
C LEU A 620 3.59 36.78 2.96
N PHE A 621 3.36 35.47 2.78
CA PHE A 621 2.35 34.94 1.86
C PHE A 621 0.91 35.05 2.43
N ALA A 622 0.76 35.37 3.71
CA ALA A 622 -0.50 35.82 4.31
C ALA A 622 -0.75 37.35 4.13
N GLY A 623 0.21 38.10 3.58
CA GLY A 623 0.11 39.56 3.42
C GLY A 623 0.37 40.37 4.69
N GLU A 624 0.81 39.73 5.78
CA GLU A 624 1.07 40.37 7.08
C GLU A 624 2.44 41.03 7.16
N ALA A 625 3.35 40.73 6.22
CA ALA A 625 4.69 41.30 6.19
C ALA A 625 4.70 42.75 5.66
N ILE A 626 5.59 43.56 6.25
CA ILE A 626 5.89 44.91 5.76
C ILE A 626 6.95 44.78 4.66
N VAL A 627 6.49 44.76 3.42
CA VAL A 627 7.27 44.70 2.18
C VAL A 627 6.69 45.66 1.14
N GLU A 628 7.42 45.85 0.05
CA GLU A 628 6.98 46.62 -1.12
C GLU A 628 5.64 46.08 -1.66
N PRO A 629 4.73 46.94 -2.14
CA PRO A 629 3.42 46.53 -2.64
C PRO A 629 3.47 45.44 -3.72
N GLU A 630 4.40 45.56 -4.68
CA GLU A 630 4.57 44.58 -5.77
C GLU A 630 4.96 43.18 -5.25
N VAL A 631 5.83 43.13 -4.23
CA VAL A 631 6.25 41.88 -3.58
C VAL A 631 5.09 41.26 -2.80
N ARG A 632 4.30 42.10 -2.13
CA ARG A 632 3.09 41.65 -1.42
C ARG A 632 2.08 41.06 -2.40
N ASP A 633 1.80 41.75 -3.50
CA ASP A 633 0.79 41.32 -4.47
C ASP A 633 1.23 40.02 -5.17
N THR A 634 2.53 39.90 -5.49
CA THR A 634 3.10 38.65 -6.03
C THR A 634 3.01 37.50 -5.03
N ALA A 635 3.32 37.75 -3.75
CA ALA A 635 3.20 36.75 -2.69
C ALA A 635 1.74 36.30 -2.47
N LEU A 636 0.78 37.22 -2.57
CA LEU A 636 -0.65 36.94 -2.46
C LEU A 636 -1.21 36.23 -3.70
N ALA A 637 -0.63 36.41 -4.88
CA ALA A 637 -1.03 35.67 -6.08
C ALA A 637 -0.40 34.27 -6.16
N TRP A 638 0.71 34.05 -5.45
CA TRP A 638 1.51 32.83 -5.62
C TRP A 638 0.84 31.57 -5.05
N VAL A 639 0.88 30.50 -5.85
CA VAL A 639 0.57 29.12 -5.48
C VAL A 639 1.55 28.15 -6.18
N PRO A 640 1.89 26.99 -5.55
CA PRO A 640 2.70 25.95 -6.18
C PRO A 640 2.07 25.39 -7.46
N ASN A 641 2.89 24.93 -8.41
CA ASN A 641 2.40 24.36 -9.67
C ASN A 641 1.43 23.19 -9.48
N ALA A 642 1.65 22.34 -8.48
CA ALA A 642 0.75 21.24 -8.13
C ALA A 642 -0.67 21.68 -7.74
N MET A 643 -0.84 22.94 -7.32
CA MET A 643 -2.14 23.52 -6.95
C MET A 643 -2.81 24.27 -8.11
N ARG A 644 -2.10 24.49 -9.23
CA ARG A 644 -2.63 25.21 -10.39
C ARG A 644 -3.41 24.28 -11.29
N PHE A 645 -4.58 24.73 -11.74
CA PHE A 645 -5.35 24.06 -12.79
C PHE A 645 -4.87 24.53 -14.15
N ARG A 646 -4.30 23.63 -14.97
CA ARG A 646 -3.74 23.95 -16.30
C ARG A 646 -4.64 23.37 -17.41
N ASP A 647 -5.51 24.20 -17.99
CA ASP A 647 -6.44 23.81 -19.08
C ASP A 647 -5.80 23.95 -20.48
N GLN A 648 -4.67 24.66 -20.58
CA GLN A 648 -3.90 24.81 -21.81
C GLN A 648 -2.43 24.49 -21.51
N VAL A 649 -1.80 23.70 -22.37
CA VAL A 649 -0.34 23.52 -22.35
C VAL A 649 0.23 24.84 -22.86
N ASP A 650 0.75 25.67 -21.96
CA ASP A 650 1.56 26.81 -22.36
C ASP A 650 2.78 26.27 -23.11
N VAL A 651 2.88 26.59 -24.39
CA VAL A 651 3.97 26.16 -25.28
C VAL A 651 5.32 26.71 -24.79
N ASP A 652 5.30 27.73 -23.95
CA ASP A 652 6.49 28.37 -23.34
C ASP A 652 7.07 27.61 -22.11
N ASP A 653 6.36 26.62 -21.55
CA ASP A 653 6.80 25.86 -20.36
C ASP A 653 7.59 24.57 -20.72
N LEU A 654 7.80 24.28 -22.02
CA LEU A 654 8.52 23.09 -22.52
C LEU A 654 10.05 23.21 -22.56
N ASP A 655 10.62 24.38 -22.25
CA ASP A 655 12.06 24.65 -22.40
C ASP A 655 12.89 24.48 -21.10
N LEU A 656 12.34 23.90 -20.02
CA LEU A 656 13.04 23.81 -18.73
C LEU A 656 13.33 22.41 -18.16
N GLU A 657 13.15 21.34 -18.94
CA GLU A 657 13.59 19.99 -18.53
C GLU A 657 14.47 19.28 -19.59
N GLU A 658 15.59 19.91 -19.98
CA GLU A 658 16.77 19.15 -20.45
C GLU A 658 18.01 19.62 -19.69
N GLY A 659 18.30 18.97 -18.56
CA GLY A 659 19.51 19.28 -17.81
C GLY A 659 19.64 18.54 -16.49
N ALA A 660 19.93 17.24 -16.54
CA ALA A 660 20.94 16.57 -15.70
C ALA A 660 20.70 15.05 -15.66
N GLY A 661 21.52 14.28 -16.38
CA GLY A 661 21.48 12.82 -16.28
C GLY A 661 22.47 12.04 -17.13
N GLU A 662 23.69 12.54 -17.38
CA GLU A 662 24.76 11.68 -17.92
C GLU A 662 25.84 11.43 -16.86
N GLN A 663 25.89 10.18 -16.38
CA GLN A 663 27.10 9.58 -15.85
C GLN A 663 27.93 9.01 -17.00
N PRO A 664 29.27 9.02 -16.90
CA PRO A 664 30.15 8.64 -17.98
C PRO A 664 30.33 7.12 -18.02
N ASP A 665 30.43 6.53 -19.20
CA ASP A 665 31.34 5.42 -19.40
C ASP A 665 31.81 5.31 -20.86
N ASP A 666 33.09 5.00 -20.98
CA ASP A 666 33.90 4.92 -22.18
C ASP A 666 33.43 3.84 -23.18
N ALA A 667 33.44 4.16 -24.48
CA ALA A 667 33.84 3.22 -25.52
C ALA A 667 34.25 3.94 -26.82
N GLU A 668 35.22 3.35 -27.50
CA GLU A 668 36.08 3.92 -28.53
C GLU A 668 35.42 4.25 -29.89
N THR A 669 36.05 5.23 -30.54
CA THR A 669 36.04 5.68 -31.94
C THR A 669 35.88 4.62 -33.05
N VAL A 670 35.15 4.98 -34.12
CA VAL A 670 35.48 5.10 -35.59
C VAL A 670 34.19 4.86 -36.41
N ASP A 671 33.84 5.46 -37.55
CA ASP A 671 34.48 6.34 -38.55
C ASP A 671 33.35 7.07 -39.35
N ALA A 672 33.72 8.11 -40.09
CA ALA A 672 32.89 9.06 -40.83
C ALA A 672 32.21 8.51 -42.10
N VAL A 673 31.12 9.17 -42.57
CA VAL A 673 30.91 9.58 -44.00
C VAL A 673 29.99 10.81 -44.09
N GLU A 674 30.38 11.75 -44.94
CA GLU A 674 29.82 13.07 -45.30
C GLU A 674 28.49 13.10 -46.09
N ALA A 675 27.97 14.34 -46.21
CA ALA A 675 27.23 14.97 -47.31
C ALA A 675 25.69 14.96 -47.21
N SER A 676 24.94 16.03 -47.50
CA SER A 676 25.23 17.41 -47.93
C SER A 676 23.89 18.18 -47.95
N GLU A 677 23.99 19.49 -47.74
CA GLU A 677 22.95 20.52 -47.83
C GLU A 677 22.10 20.49 -49.12
N THR A 678 20.82 20.85 -48.98
CA THR A 678 20.04 21.79 -49.84
C THR A 678 18.72 22.03 -49.06
N GLY A 679 18.15 23.22 -48.88
CA GLY A 679 18.33 24.52 -49.49
C GLY A 679 16.94 25.12 -49.77
N LEU A 680 16.59 26.16 -49.01
CA LEU A 680 15.62 27.24 -49.29
C LEU A 680 14.09 27.00 -49.23
N GLU A 681 13.49 27.72 -48.27
CA GLU A 681 12.28 28.58 -48.34
C GLU A 681 11.72 28.94 -49.73
N PRO A 682 10.39 29.20 -49.87
CA PRO A 682 9.89 30.57 -49.62
C PRO A 682 8.49 30.71 -48.98
N HIS A 683 8.35 31.89 -48.39
CA HIS A 683 7.17 32.62 -47.95
C HIS A 683 6.08 32.86 -49.02
N ALA A 684 4.85 32.84 -48.52
CA ALA A 684 3.77 33.83 -48.66
C ALA A 684 3.06 34.08 -50.01
N ASP A 685 1.74 33.85 -49.92
CA ASP A 685 0.65 34.81 -50.16
C ASP A 685 -0.22 34.76 -51.42
N GLU A 686 -1.50 34.96 -51.11
CA GLU A 686 -2.65 35.42 -51.89
C GLU A 686 -3.56 34.44 -52.67
N GLN A 687 -4.73 34.24 -52.06
CA GLN A 687 -6.08 34.52 -52.58
C GLN A 687 -6.53 33.88 -53.91
N GLY A 688 -7.64 33.15 -53.83
CA GLY A 688 -8.49 32.89 -54.99
C GLY A 688 -9.58 31.86 -54.74
N ALA A 689 -10.75 32.33 -54.35
CA ALA A 689 -12.00 31.55 -54.28
C ALA A 689 -12.33 30.86 -55.62
N LEU A 690 -12.92 29.65 -55.57
CA LEU A 690 -14.15 29.27 -56.31
C LEU A 690 -14.48 27.77 -56.14
N ALA A 691 -15.71 27.54 -55.68
CA ALA A 691 -16.64 26.46 -56.08
C ALA A 691 -16.20 25.00 -55.98
N ALA A 692 -16.73 24.28 -54.98
CA ALA A 692 -17.84 23.31 -55.13
C ALA A 692 -18.38 22.92 -53.75
#